data_AF-A0A970WRD1-F1
#
_entry.id   AF-A0A970WRD1-F1
#
_cell.length_a   1.000
_cell.length_b   1.000
_cell.length_c   1.000
_cell.angle_alpha   90.00
_cell.angle_beta   90.00
_cell.angle_gamma   90.00
#
_symmetry.space_group_name_H-M   'P 1'
#
loop_
_entity.id
_entity.type
_entity.pdbx_description
1 polymer ?
#
loop_
_entity_poly.entity_id
_entity_poly.type
_entity_poly.pdbx_seq_one_letter_code
_entity_poly.pdbx_strand_id
1 'polypeptide(L)'
;MNRAILRCVVGLLALAAFEPAGVLAKDTKIVLLAGVKSHGPGEHEHERAAMLLMHCIDTSLNVRHVDVEVGTNGWPEDETTLDDADTIVLLCDGAAKGVQHPLVRDHHMPVLEKQMKRGCGLVVIHWGLMLPSELGNETFLKWIGGFKDYENPPRPIGEPLRLQDWSKQAGHPILRGVKPFEMPADEKYKTPERLLSDDAGFTPILPFPGKAGDPVWAWAWQRKDGGRGFGFSGGHYFAAWQCEGLRMVVLNAILWTAHAPVPDDGSISSLPAPLTTPPEPVFIPIKIDGPVNDPAAGTYWYGPFNESCSLVDVNGDGAMDITCGVNWYANPGRRGGRWAKHANYFDDAEKREFTQTHCDETALDVNRDGLVDVVNSGYQSDIAGVLWHENPGKKGGKWKVHRLHMSPYMEGIELADINGDGHQDIVLNHFRKYGGVEGEGSVAHVAPIVWLESIDKAPWLVEHLIAAAADDHGVGVGDINGDGRLDIVTKHGWYEAPPKPATEKWIHHPDYEIPYRTSQPILVTDVNGDKLNDLIAGNGHGYGLYWYEQRCDESGKRSFVPHVIEEHYAQFHTMVLADMNGDGKADLLTGKRLMGHDGRDGGEWDPLFMFWYDIAGGKFERHVIFLNNLQYYPGLTNANDPPQYAPGTGMRITVGDVDGDGQSDIVMSGRGGLYVFFHRGMTPRLKSANPKVPMIGEKLPASASGT
;
A
#
# COMPACT_ATOMS: atom_id res chain seq x y z
N MET A 1 43.62 46.63 -46.80
CA MET A 1 42.96 46.35 -48.09
C MET A 1 42.04 45.15 -47.89
N ASN A 2 40.72 45.37 -48.00
CA ASN A 2 39.61 44.41 -48.19
C ASN A 2 39.19 43.34 -47.13
N ARG A 3 37.93 43.56 -46.65
CA ARG A 3 36.81 42.62 -46.33
C ARG A 3 37.00 41.62 -45.17
N ALA A 4 36.47 41.82 -43.95
CA ALA A 4 35.07 41.89 -43.46
C ALA A 4 34.29 40.55 -43.39
N ILE A 5 34.24 39.99 -42.16
CA ILE A 5 33.09 39.43 -41.41
C ILE A 5 32.20 38.37 -42.08
N LEU A 6 32.20 37.12 -41.57
CA LEU A 6 30.99 36.40 -41.16
C LEU A 6 31.25 35.17 -40.24
N ARG A 7 30.59 35.24 -39.08
CA ARG A 7 30.30 34.30 -37.98
C ARG A 7 30.43 32.77 -38.22
N CYS A 8 31.17 32.09 -37.34
CA CYS A 8 30.98 30.68 -37.02
C CYS A 8 30.14 30.54 -35.74
N VAL A 9 28.86 30.16 -35.88
CA VAL A 9 28.05 29.56 -34.80
C VAL A 9 27.96 28.08 -35.14
N VAL A 10 28.69 27.25 -34.40
CA VAL A 10 28.47 25.79 -34.43
C VAL A 10 27.30 25.52 -33.48
N GLY A 11 26.10 25.50 -34.05
CA GLY A 11 24.93 24.94 -33.38
C GLY A 11 25.03 23.42 -33.40
N LEU A 12 25.42 22.83 -32.28
CA LEU A 12 25.08 21.45 -31.96
C LEU A 12 23.60 21.44 -31.62
N LEU A 13 22.78 21.19 -32.66
CA LEU A 13 21.40 20.77 -32.50
C LEU A 13 21.39 19.50 -31.65
N ALA A 14 21.01 19.66 -30.38
CA ALA A 14 20.50 18.55 -29.59
C ALA A 14 19.35 17.93 -30.38
N LEU A 15 19.51 16.67 -30.80
CA LEU A 15 18.35 15.81 -31.00
C LEU A 15 17.72 15.65 -29.62
N ALA A 16 16.81 16.56 -29.27
CA ALA A 16 15.74 16.23 -28.38
C ALA A 16 15.01 15.06 -29.05
N ALA A 17 15.23 13.85 -28.55
CA ALA A 17 14.30 12.78 -28.76
C ALA A 17 12.98 13.27 -28.16
N PHE A 18 12.13 13.84 -29.02
CA PHE A 18 10.71 13.92 -28.72
C PHE A 18 10.29 12.45 -28.56
N GLU A 19 10.21 11.98 -27.31
CA GLU A 19 9.31 10.89 -27.01
C GLU A 19 7.96 11.30 -27.58
N PRO A 20 7.37 10.51 -28.50
CA PRO A 20 6.01 10.80 -28.92
C PRO A 20 5.19 10.80 -27.63
N ALA A 21 4.49 11.90 -27.36
CA ALA A 21 3.49 11.99 -26.31
C ALA A 21 2.68 10.69 -26.36
N GLY A 22 2.85 9.85 -25.34
CA GLY A 22 2.34 8.50 -25.33
C GLY A 22 0.85 8.56 -25.61
N VAL A 23 0.42 8.06 -26.77
CA VAL A 23 -0.96 7.64 -26.93
C VAL A 23 -1.16 6.61 -25.82
N LEU A 24 -1.96 6.94 -24.81
CA LEU A 24 -2.39 5.99 -23.80
C LEU A 24 -2.83 4.73 -24.53
N ALA A 25 -2.11 3.62 -24.31
CA ALA A 25 -2.48 2.35 -24.91
C ALA A 25 -3.92 2.04 -24.51
N LYS A 26 -4.75 1.64 -25.48
CA LYS A 26 -6.13 1.22 -25.20
C LYS A 26 -6.09 0.11 -24.15
N ASP A 27 -6.96 0.18 -23.15
CA ASP A 27 -7.13 -0.89 -22.18
C ASP A 27 -7.49 -2.21 -22.87
N THR A 28 -7.00 -3.31 -22.32
CA THR A 28 -7.28 -4.67 -22.83
C THR A 28 -8.73 -5.00 -22.56
N LYS A 29 -9.49 -5.38 -23.60
CA LYS A 29 -10.91 -5.66 -23.46
C LYS A 29 -11.19 -7.16 -23.30
N ILE A 30 -11.85 -7.52 -22.20
CA ILE A 30 -12.29 -8.89 -21.91
C ILE A 30 -13.81 -8.95 -21.97
N VAL A 31 -14.35 -9.92 -22.70
CA VAL A 31 -15.80 -10.14 -22.75
C VAL A 31 -16.14 -11.51 -22.16
N LEU A 32 -16.92 -11.51 -21.07
CA LEU A 32 -17.43 -12.72 -20.43
C LEU A 32 -18.84 -13.03 -20.92
N LEU A 33 -19.07 -14.21 -21.49
CA LEU A 33 -20.37 -14.65 -21.98
C LEU A 33 -20.93 -15.74 -21.06
N ALA A 34 -22.00 -15.41 -20.36
CA ALA A 34 -22.70 -16.28 -19.43
C ALA A 34 -23.95 -16.89 -20.09
N GLY A 35 -23.99 -18.22 -20.14
CA GLY A 35 -25.14 -19.02 -20.52
C GLY A 35 -26.31 -18.92 -19.55
N VAL A 36 -27.48 -19.39 -19.98
CA VAL A 36 -28.66 -19.51 -19.12
C VAL A 36 -28.44 -20.62 -18.10
N LYS A 37 -28.85 -20.41 -16.86
CA LYS A 37 -28.79 -21.43 -15.82
C LYS A 37 -29.62 -22.66 -16.18
N SER A 38 -29.05 -23.85 -15.99
CA SER A 38 -29.68 -25.13 -16.36
C SER A 38 -29.76 -26.16 -15.23
N HIS A 39 -29.06 -25.95 -14.11
CA HIS A 39 -28.96 -26.92 -13.01
C HIS A 39 -29.49 -26.39 -11.67
N GLY A 40 -29.43 -27.25 -10.65
CA GLY A 40 -29.90 -26.96 -9.30
C GLY A 40 -29.14 -25.81 -8.62
N PRO A 41 -29.57 -25.38 -7.43
CA PRO A 41 -28.91 -24.31 -6.69
C PRO A 41 -27.41 -24.60 -6.47
N GLY A 42 -26.55 -23.65 -6.83
CA GLY A 42 -25.10 -23.77 -6.70
C GLY A 42 -24.40 -24.49 -7.86
N GLU A 43 -25.15 -25.06 -8.80
CA GLU A 43 -24.64 -25.74 -10.00
C GLU A 43 -24.90 -24.88 -11.25
N HIS A 44 -23.94 -24.81 -12.16
CA HIS A 44 -24.06 -24.08 -13.44
C HIS A 44 -24.55 -22.64 -13.26
N GLU A 45 -24.03 -21.97 -12.23
CA GLU A 45 -24.32 -20.57 -11.92
C GLU A 45 -23.51 -19.66 -12.87
N HIS A 46 -23.67 -19.83 -14.18
CA HIS A 46 -22.86 -19.22 -15.24
C HIS A 46 -22.76 -17.69 -15.11
N GLU A 47 -23.90 -17.01 -14.96
CA GLU A 47 -23.97 -15.56 -14.76
C GLU A 47 -23.27 -15.15 -13.46
N ARG A 48 -23.53 -15.86 -12.36
CA ARG A 48 -22.89 -15.57 -11.07
C ARG A 48 -21.38 -15.75 -11.14
N ALA A 49 -20.90 -16.77 -11.85
CA ALA A 49 -19.49 -17.04 -12.05
C ALA A 49 -18.84 -15.98 -12.95
N ALA A 50 -19.49 -15.57 -14.05
CA ALA A 50 -19.02 -14.48 -14.90
C ALA A 50 -18.91 -13.17 -14.12
N MET A 51 -19.95 -12.82 -13.35
CA MET A 51 -19.97 -11.64 -12.49
C MET A 51 -18.90 -11.68 -11.40
N LEU A 52 -18.62 -12.86 -10.83
CA LEU A 52 -17.52 -13.04 -9.88
C LEU A 52 -16.15 -12.83 -10.54
N LEU A 53 -15.92 -13.42 -11.72
CA LEU A 53 -14.66 -13.27 -12.44
C LEU A 53 -14.45 -11.81 -12.87
N MET A 54 -15.50 -11.14 -13.36
CA MET A 54 -15.51 -9.70 -13.63
C MET A 54 -15.11 -8.93 -12.38
N HIS A 55 -15.81 -9.15 -11.26
CA HIS A 55 -15.48 -8.51 -10.00
C HIS A 55 -14.02 -8.73 -9.62
N CYS A 56 -13.51 -9.96 -9.71
CA CYS A 56 -12.13 -10.27 -9.34
C CYS A 56 -11.10 -9.57 -10.25
N ILE A 57 -11.41 -9.33 -11.54
CA ILE A 57 -10.53 -8.58 -12.44
C ILE A 57 -10.66 -7.08 -12.16
N ASP A 58 -11.88 -6.54 -12.12
CA ASP A 58 -12.17 -5.12 -11.86
C ASP A 58 -11.56 -4.65 -10.53
N THR A 59 -11.66 -5.49 -9.51
CA THR A 59 -11.23 -5.17 -8.14
C THR A 59 -9.81 -5.60 -7.80
N SER A 60 -9.10 -6.21 -8.75
CA SER A 60 -7.74 -6.65 -8.52
C SER A 60 -6.82 -5.48 -8.18
N LEU A 61 -5.95 -5.68 -7.18
CA LEU A 61 -5.00 -4.66 -6.72
C LEU A 61 -3.81 -4.47 -7.68
N ASN A 62 -3.51 -5.48 -8.49
CA ASN A 62 -2.30 -5.54 -9.32
C ASN A 62 -2.58 -5.81 -10.81
N VAL A 63 -3.85 -5.91 -11.22
CA VAL A 63 -4.26 -5.92 -12.63
C VAL A 63 -4.69 -4.51 -13.01
N ARG A 64 -4.07 -3.94 -14.05
CA ARG A 64 -4.31 -2.58 -14.54
C ARG A 64 -4.53 -2.59 -16.05
N HIS A 65 -5.18 -1.55 -16.58
CA HIS A 65 -5.43 -1.37 -18.02
C HIS A 65 -6.25 -2.49 -18.66
N VAL A 66 -7.31 -2.91 -17.97
CA VAL A 66 -8.21 -3.97 -18.41
C VAL A 66 -9.65 -3.48 -18.22
N ASP A 67 -10.47 -3.64 -19.25
CA ASP A 67 -11.90 -3.39 -19.23
C ASP A 67 -12.64 -4.72 -19.40
N VAL A 68 -13.70 -4.92 -18.61
CA VAL A 68 -14.45 -6.18 -18.59
C VAL A 68 -15.93 -5.91 -18.87
N GLU A 69 -16.43 -6.55 -19.92
CA GLU A 69 -17.85 -6.56 -20.27
C GLU A 69 -18.45 -7.96 -20.05
N VAL A 70 -19.72 -8.00 -19.66
CA VAL A 70 -20.43 -9.27 -19.42
C VAL A 70 -21.69 -9.32 -20.28
N GLY A 71 -21.77 -10.31 -21.17
CA GLY A 71 -22.99 -10.69 -21.88
C GLY A 71 -23.71 -11.80 -21.11
N THR A 72 -24.96 -11.59 -20.72
CA THR A 72 -25.79 -12.58 -20.03
C THR A 72 -26.79 -13.25 -20.97
N ASN A 73 -27.59 -14.19 -20.49
CA ASN A 73 -28.62 -14.89 -21.27
C ASN A 73 -28.08 -15.65 -22.52
N GLY A 74 -26.80 -16.00 -22.52
CA GLY A 74 -26.13 -16.77 -23.57
C GLY A 74 -25.34 -15.95 -24.58
N TRP A 75 -25.68 -14.68 -24.83
CA TRP A 75 -25.03 -13.84 -25.84
C TRP A 75 -25.20 -12.35 -25.53
N PRO A 76 -24.25 -11.46 -25.89
CA PRO A 76 -24.42 -10.03 -25.62
C PRO A 76 -25.56 -9.44 -26.46
N GLU A 77 -26.26 -8.45 -25.90
CA GLU A 77 -27.34 -7.74 -26.61
C GLU A 77 -26.81 -6.95 -27.82
N ASP A 78 -25.63 -6.34 -27.67
CA ASP A 78 -24.88 -5.71 -28.74
C ASP A 78 -23.67 -6.57 -29.13
N GLU A 79 -23.80 -7.34 -30.21
CA GLU A 79 -22.75 -8.21 -30.72
C GLU A 79 -21.48 -7.47 -31.13
N THR A 80 -21.56 -6.16 -31.41
CA THR A 80 -20.39 -5.36 -31.81
C THR A 80 -19.37 -5.24 -30.68
N THR A 81 -19.74 -5.50 -29.41
CA THR A 81 -18.78 -5.59 -28.31
C THR A 81 -17.69 -6.64 -28.54
N LEU A 82 -17.96 -7.67 -29.34
CA LEU A 82 -17.00 -8.73 -29.64
C LEU A 82 -15.97 -8.32 -30.71
N ASP A 83 -16.21 -7.25 -31.46
CA ASP A 83 -15.36 -6.86 -32.60
C ASP A 83 -14.00 -6.30 -32.19
N ASP A 84 -13.89 -5.82 -30.95
CA ASP A 84 -12.65 -5.28 -30.39
C ASP A 84 -12.20 -5.98 -29.11
N ALA A 85 -12.83 -7.10 -28.73
CA ALA A 85 -12.42 -7.93 -27.60
C ALA A 85 -11.02 -8.53 -27.83
N ASP A 86 -10.16 -8.51 -26.81
CA ASP A 86 -8.85 -9.16 -26.82
C ASP A 86 -8.95 -10.60 -26.34
N THR A 87 -9.89 -10.90 -25.44
CA THR A 87 -10.30 -12.26 -25.05
C THR A 87 -11.80 -12.37 -24.87
N ILE A 88 -12.35 -13.51 -25.27
CA ILE A 88 -13.71 -13.93 -24.97
C ILE A 88 -13.70 -15.12 -24.01
N VAL A 89 -14.53 -15.09 -22.97
CA VAL A 89 -14.66 -16.16 -21.98
C VAL A 89 -16.07 -16.75 -22.06
N LEU A 90 -16.18 -18.06 -22.24
CA LEU A 90 -17.46 -18.77 -22.31
C LEU A 90 -17.71 -19.55 -21.02
N LEU A 91 -18.76 -19.18 -20.30
CA LEU A 91 -19.34 -19.92 -19.18
C LEU A 91 -20.76 -20.33 -19.56
N CYS A 92 -20.94 -21.53 -20.10
CA CYS A 92 -22.23 -21.98 -20.59
C CYS A 92 -22.35 -23.50 -20.57
N ASP A 93 -23.52 -23.99 -20.97
CA ASP A 93 -23.72 -25.41 -21.19
C ASP A 93 -23.20 -25.87 -22.55
N GLY A 94 -23.08 -27.19 -22.68
CA GLY A 94 -22.64 -27.88 -23.89
C GLY A 94 -23.73 -28.07 -24.93
N ALA A 95 -23.34 -28.62 -26.08
CA ALA A 95 -24.25 -28.88 -27.20
C ALA A 95 -25.01 -30.23 -27.11
N ALA A 96 -24.84 -31.01 -26.02
CA ALA A 96 -25.46 -32.33 -25.86
C ALA A 96 -26.96 -32.26 -25.47
N LYS A 97 -27.76 -33.25 -25.90
CA LYS A 97 -29.17 -33.56 -25.53
C LYS A 97 -30.02 -32.33 -25.11
N GLY A 98 -30.48 -31.54 -26.08
CA GLY A 98 -31.40 -30.40 -25.88
C GLY A 98 -30.85 -29.02 -26.23
N VAL A 99 -29.59 -28.97 -26.72
CA VAL A 99 -28.83 -27.83 -27.27
C VAL A 99 -29.01 -26.51 -26.51
N GLN A 100 -28.14 -26.28 -25.53
CA GLN A 100 -28.08 -25.04 -24.73
C GLN A 100 -26.80 -24.21 -25.00
N HIS A 101 -25.83 -24.74 -25.76
CA HIS A 101 -24.62 -23.99 -26.11
C HIS A 101 -24.96 -22.80 -27.02
N PRO A 102 -24.66 -21.55 -26.62
CA PRO A 102 -25.10 -20.35 -27.34
C PRO A 102 -24.54 -20.26 -28.77
N LEU A 103 -23.27 -20.64 -28.97
CA LEU A 103 -22.68 -20.70 -30.32
C LEU A 103 -23.39 -21.63 -31.30
N VAL A 104 -24.02 -22.71 -30.80
CA VAL A 104 -24.64 -23.74 -31.63
C VAL A 104 -26.13 -23.46 -31.82
N ARG A 105 -26.84 -23.20 -30.71
CA ARG A 105 -28.30 -22.99 -30.71
C ARG A 105 -28.71 -21.80 -31.57
N ASP A 106 -27.97 -20.71 -31.44
CA ASP A 106 -28.35 -19.41 -31.99
C ASP A 106 -27.49 -19.02 -33.21
N HIS A 107 -26.70 -19.96 -33.74
CA HIS A 107 -25.85 -19.79 -34.92
C HIS A 107 -24.78 -18.68 -34.80
N HIS A 108 -24.24 -18.45 -33.61
CA HIS A 108 -23.20 -17.43 -33.37
C HIS A 108 -21.76 -17.90 -33.67
N MET A 109 -21.56 -19.15 -34.11
CA MET A 109 -20.23 -19.67 -34.46
C MET A 109 -19.45 -18.82 -35.49
N PRO A 110 -20.06 -18.30 -36.59
CA PRO A 110 -19.36 -17.46 -37.56
C PRO A 110 -18.80 -16.15 -36.96
N VAL A 111 -19.48 -15.61 -35.94
CA VAL A 111 -19.06 -14.40 -35.22
C VAL A 111 -17.79 -14.68 -34.45
N LEU A 112 -17.76 -15.78 -33.70
CA LEU A 112 -16.57 -16.17 -32.95
C LEU A 112 -15.40 -16.52 -33.89
N GLU A 113 -15.68 -17.18 -35.02
CA GLU A 113 -14.69 -17.47 -36.07
C GLU A 113 -13.98 -16.22 -36.58
N LYS A 114 -14.72 -15.12 -36.79
CA LYS A 114 -14.17 -13.82 -37.19
C LYS A 114 -13.16 -13.33 -36.14
N GLN A 115 -13.50 -13.42 -34.86
CA GLN A 115 -12.61 -12.97 -33.77
C GLN A 115 -11.39 -13.88 -33.61
N MET A 116 -11.56 -15.20 -33.76
CA MET A 116 -10.43 -16.13 -33.72
C MET A 116 -9.43 -15.84 -34.84
N LYS A 117 -9.89 -15.55 -36.07
CA LYS A 117 -9.03 -15.13 -37.19
C LYS A 117 -8.31 -13.79 -36.95
N ARG A 118 -8.90 -12.88 -36.16
CA ARG A 118 -8.28 -11.62 -35.74
C ARG A 118 -7.14 -11.83 -34.72
N GLY A 119 -7.12 -12.96 -34.03
CA GLY A 119 -6.14 -13.26 -32.98
C GLY A 119 -6.70 -13.12 -31.56
N CYS A 120 -8.00 -12.85 -31.41
CA CYS A 120 -8.68 -12.81 -30.11
C CYS A 120 -8.45 -14.10 -29.33
N GLY A 121 -8.19 -13.98 -28.04
CA GLY A 121 -8.09 -15.10 -27.11
C GLY A 121 -9.45 -15.75 -26.84
N LEU A 122 -9.43 -17.01 -26.45
CA LEU A 122 -10.64 -17.75 -26.08
C LEU A 122 -10.43 -18.58 -24.81
N VAL A 123 -11.29 -18.36 -23.83
CA VAL A 123 -11.36 -19.16 -22.61
C VAL A 123 -12.69 -19.91 -22.60
N VAL A 124 -12.68 -21.22 -22.37
CA VAL A 124 -13.90 -22.02 -22.28
C VAL A 124 -13.91 -22.81 -20.99
N ILE A 125 -14.97 -22.63 -20.20
CA ILE A 125 -15.10 -23.18 -18.86
C ILE A 125 -16.22 -24.22 -18.84
N HIS A 126 -15.94 -25.32 -18.14
CA HIS A 126 -16.87 -26.37 -17.82
C HIS A 126 -17.61 -26.92 -19.05
N TRP A 127 -18.94 -27.08 -18.97
CA TRP A 127 -19.75 -27.75 -19.98
C TRP A 127 -19.71 -27.06 -21.34
N GLY A 128 -19.29 -25.79 -21.41
CA GLY A 128 -19.01 -25.10 -22.67
C GLY A 128 -18.02 -25.86 -23.54
N LEU A 129 -17.13 -26.67 -22.96
CA LEU A 129 -16.19 -27.52 -23.70
C LEU A 129 -16.86 -28.64 -24.51
N MET A 130 -18.15 -28.95 -24.28
CA MET A 130 -18.81 -30.11 -24.91
C MET A 130 -19.42 -29.76 -26.26
N LEU A 131 -18.84 -30.32 -27.33
CA LEU A 131 -19.27 -30.14 -28.72
C LEU A 131 -19.36 -31.49 -29.46
N PRO A 132 -20.20 -31.58 -30.52
CA PRO A 132 -20.19 -32.73 -31.41
C PRO A 132 -18.84 -32.88 -32.11
N SER A 133 -18.51 -34.09 -32.55
CA SER A 133 -17.16 -34.43 -33.04
C SER A 133 -16.72 -33.51 -34.17
N GLU A 134 -17.55 -33.35 -35.20
CA GLU A 134 -17.23 -32.56 -36.38
C GLU A 134 -16.95 -31.10 -36.02
N LEU A 135 -17.89 -30.47 -35.31
CA LEU A 135 -17.77 -29.07 -34.93
C LEU A 135 -16.57 -28.80 -34.01
N GLY A 136 -16.37 -29.63 -32.97
CA GLY A 136 -15.28 -29.45 -32.04
C GLY A 136 -13.90 -29.64 -32.68
N ASN A 137 -13.77 -30.59 -33.62
CA ASN A 137 -12.54 -30.78 -34.39
C ASN A 137 -12.21 -29.58 -35.29
N GLU A 138 -13.23 -28.96 -35.87
CA GLU A 138 -13.04 -27.82 -36.76
C GLU A 138 -12.82 -26.50 -36.03
N THR A 139 -13.27 -26.39 -34.77
CA THR A 139 -13.27 -25.16 -33.97
C THR A 139 -12.38 -25.28 -32.71
N PHE A 140 -12.93 -25.72 -31.57
CA PHE A 140 -12.28 -25.67 -30.25
C PHE A 140 -10.97 -26.43 -30.18
N LEU A 141 -10.84 -27.56 -30.89
CA LEU A 141 -9.57 -28.27 -30.99
C LEU A 141 -8.47 -27.36 -31.57
N LYS A 142 -8.81 -26.49 -32.52
CA LYS A 142 -7.87 -25.53 -33.14
C LYS A 142 -7.73 -24.24 -32.32
N TRP A 143 -8.80 -23.77 -31.68
CA TRP A 143 -8.83 -22.46 -31.00
C TRP A 143 -8.29 -22.51 -29.57
N ILE A 144 -8.60 -23.57 -28.84
CA ILE A 144 -8.20 -23.76 -27.44
C ILE A 144 -7.42 -25.05 -27.20
N GLY A 145 -7.07 -25.79 -28.25
CA GLY A 145 -6.23 -26.99 -28.14
C GLY A 145 -6.96 -28.23 -27.62
N GLY A 146 -8.28 -28.14 -27.39
CA GLY A 146 -9.07 -29.26 -26.91
C GLY A 146 -10.55 -29.00 -26.68
N PHE A 147 -11.32 -30.07 -26.60
CA PHE A 147 -12.75 -30.03 -26.26
C PHE A 147 -13.22 -31.40 -25.76
N LYS A 148 -14.46 -31.47 -25.28
CA LYS A 148 -15.12 -32.70 -24.82
C LYS A 148 -16.03 -33.23 -25.93
N ASP A 149 -15.70 -34.40 -26.47
CA ASP A 149 -16.48 -35.03 -27.54
C ASP A 149 -17.50 -35.99 -26.95
N TYR A 150 -18.79 -35.66 -27.10
CA TYR A 150 -19.89 -36.50 -26.61
C TYR A 150 -20.40 -37.52 -27.64
N GLU A 151 -19.97 -37.45 -28.91
CA GLU A 151 -20.46 -38.31 -30.00
C GLU A 151 -19.50 -39.45 -30.33
N ASN A 152 -18.22 -39.14 -30.53
CA ASN A 152 -17.22 -40.13 -30.91
C ASN A 152 -15.99 -39.98 -30.04
N PRO A 153 -15.90 -40.75 -28.95
CA PRO A 153 -14.77 -40.57 -28.08
C PRO A 153 -13.54 -41.32 -28.61
N PRO A 154 -12.32 -40.76 -28.53
CA PRO A 154 -11.09 -41.53 -28.77
C PRO A 154 -10.78 -42.54 -27.65
N ARG A 155 -11.60 -42.59 -26.59
CA ARG A 155 -11.45 -43.44 -25.38
C ARG A 155 -12.82 -43.85 -24.81
N PRO A 156 -12.95 -44.85 -23.94
CA PRO A 156 -14.19 -45.13 -23.24
C PRO A 156 -14.73 -43.92 -22.45
N ILE A 157 -16.06 -43.75 -22.46
CA ILE A 157 -16.77 -42.74 -21.64
C ILE A 157 -16.46 -43.01 -20.17
N GLY A 158 -15.93 -42.00 -19.46
CA GLY A 158 -15.61 -42.06 -18.03
C GLY A 158 -14.11 -42.19 -17.67
N GLU A 159 -13.21 -42.34 -18.64
CA GLU A 159 -11.76 -42.33 -18.39
C GLU A 159 -11.14 -40.97 -18.74
N PRO A 160 -10.49 -40.25 -17.78
CA PRO A 160 -9.88 -38.95 -18.06
C PRO A 160 -8.61 -39.09 -18.91
N LEU A 161 -8.32 -38.09 -19.76
CA LEU A 161 -7.00 -38.01 -20.38
C LEU A 161 -5.92 -37.84 -19.30
N ARG A 162 -4.91 -38.69 -19.36
CA ARG A 162 -3.71 -38.63 -18.53
C ARG A 162 -2.52 -38.24 -19.38
N LEU A 163 -1.92 -37.09 -19.08
CA LEU A 163 -0.73 -36.61 -19.80
C LEU A 163 0.52 -37.23 -19.20
N GLN A 164 1.45 -37.66 -20.06
CA GLN A 164 2.72 -38.24 -19.63
C GLN A 164 3.83 -37.20 -19.47
N ASP A 165 3.69 -36.01 -20.07
CA ASP A 165 4.66 -34.93 -19.99
C ASP A 165 4.03 -33.66 -19.41
N TRP A 166 4.55 -33.22 -18.27
CA TRP A 166 4.16 -31.99 -17.56
C TRP A 166 5.28 -30.95 -17.56
N SER A 167 6.40 -31.20 -18.24
CA SER A 167 7.61 -30.37 -18.16
C SER A 167 7.37 -28.91 -18.59
N LYS A 168 6.46 -28.68 -19.54
CA LYS A 168 6.11 -27.34 -20.03
C LYS A 168 5.27 -26.49 -19.07
N GLN A 169 4.68 -27.12 -18.05
CA GLN A 169 3.86 -26.43 -17.05
C GLN A 169 4.72 -25.44 -16.24
N ALA A 170 5.93 -25.84 -15.89
CA ALA A 170 6.84 -25.05 -15.06
C ALA A 170 7.22 -23.74 -15.76
N GLY A 171 6.96 -22.60 -15.09
CA GLY A 171 7.29 -21.27 -15.60
C GLY A 171 6.27 -20.66 -16.57
N HIS A 172 5.14 -21.34 -16.83
CA HIS A 172 4.07 -20.76 -17.64
C HIS A 172 3.45 -19.53 -16.93
N PRO A 173 3.19 -18.40 -17.63
CA PRO A 173 2.66 -17.18 -17.00
C PRO A 173 1.38 -17.38 -16.19
N ILE A 174 0.52 -18.31 -16.61
CA ILE A 174 -0.73 -18.65 -15.91
C ILE A 174 -0.49 -19.10 -14.45
N LEU A 175 0.69 -19.63 -14.14
CA LEU A 175 1.05 -20.15 -12.82
C LEU A 175 1.82 -19.15 -11.94
N ARG A 176 1.99 -17.90 -12.37
CA ARG A 176 2.56 -16.84 -11.52
C ARG A 176 1.71 -16.62 -10.27
N GLY A 177 2.36 -16.49 -9.11
CA GLY A 177 1.68 -16.36 -7.81
C GLY A 177 1.01 -17.63 -7.25
N VAL A 178 0.76 -18.64 -8.10
CA VAL A 178 -0.04 -19.81 -7.70
C VAL A 178 0.74 -20.69 -6.73
N LYS A 179 0.28 -20.74 -5.48
CA LYS A 179 0.77 -21.68 -4.46
C LYS A 179 0.07 -23.04 -4.61
N PRO A 180 0.68 -24.16 -4.17
CA PRO A 180 0.00 -25.45 -4.15
C PRO A 180 -1.33 -25.38 -3.40
N PHE A 181 -2.38 -25.95 -3.98
CA PHE A 181 -3.73 -26.02 -3.38
C PHE A 181 -4.41 -27.34 -3.71
N GLU A 182 -5.36 -27.75 -2.87
CA GLU A 182 -6.21 -28.91 -3.16
C GLU A 182 -7.35 -28.50 -4.10
N MET A 183 -7.52 -29.22 -5.20
CA MET A 183 -8.65 -28.98 -6.10
C MET A 183 -9.96 -29.16 -5.32
N PRO A 184 -10.85 -28.15 -5.30
CA PRO A 184 -12.12 -28.25 -4.60
C PRO A 184 -12.98 -29.37 -5.20
N ALA A 185 -13.94 -29.88 -4.42
CA ALA A 185 -14.89 -30.85 -4.92
C ALA A 185 -15.68 -30.26 -6.10
N ASP A 186 -15.64 -30.95 -7.24
CA ASP A 186 -16.24 -30.53 -8.51
C ASP A 186 -16.83 -31.74 -9.24
N GLU A 187 -17.58 -31.51 -10.32
CA GLU A 187 -18.11 -32.60 -11.13
C GLU A 187 -16.97 -33.42 -11.75
N LYS A 188 -17.05 -34.74 -11.56
CA LYS A 188 -16.21 -35.67 -12.31
C LYS A 188 -16.79 -35.83 -13.70
N TYR A 189 -16.14 -35.22 -14.68
CA TYR A 189 -16.53 -35.35 -16.07
C TYR A 189 -16.61 -36.80 -16.52
N LYS A 190 -17.76 -37.14 -17.10
CA LYS A 190 -18.01 -38.47 -17.68
C LYS A 190 -17.75 -38.49 -19.18
N THR A 191 -17.63 -37.33 -19.83
CA THR A 191 -17.29 -37.21 -21.26
C THR A 191 -15.77 -37.14 -21.47
N PRO A 192 -15.23 -37.84 -22.47
CA PRO A 192 -13.79 -37.87 -22.75
C PRO A 192 -13.33 -36.64 -23.55
N GLU A 193 -12.09 -36.21 -23.29
CA GLU A 193 -11.45 -35.09 -23.99
C GLU A 193 -10.75 -35.53 -25.29
N ARG A 194 -10.83 -34.66 -26.31
CA ARG A 194 -9.89 -34.57 -27.43
C ARG A 194 -8.96 -33.39 -27.18
N LEU A 195 -7.65 -33.64 -27.15
CA LEU A 195 -6.63 -32.65 -26.83
C LEU A 195 -5.46 -32.78 -27.80
N LEU A 196 -4.86 -31.65 -28.18
CA LEU A 196 -3.63 -31.58 -28.98
C LEU A 196 -2.38 -31.72 -28.08
N SER A 197 -2.37 -32.72 -27.20
CA SER A 197 -1.35 -32.86 -26.16
C SER A 197 0.09 -32.96 -26.66
N ASP A 198 0.26 -33.48 -27.88
CA ASP A 198 1.56 -33.74 -28.47
C ASP A 198 2.09 -32.52 -29.26
N ASP A 199 1.27 -31.49 -29.46
CA ASP A 199 1.66 -30.28 -30.17
C ASP A 199 2.52 -29.36 -29.31
N ALA A 200 3.42 -28.61 -29.97
CA ALA A 200 4.35 -27.71 -29.29
C ALA A 200 3.62 -26.60 -28.49
N GLY A 201 2.48 -26.13 -29.00
CA GLY A 201 1.68 -25.06 -28.39
C GLY A 201 0.80 -25.48 -27.21
N PHE A 202 0.73 -26.77 -26.90
CA PHE A 202 -0.07 -27.28 -25.78
C PHE A 202 0.74 -27.33 -24.48
N THR A 203 0.16 -26.79 -23.41
CA THR A 203 0.74 -26.81 -22.07
C THR A 203 -0.32 -27.19 -21.05
N PRO A 204 -0.15 -28.26 -20.26
CA PRO A 204 -1.09 -28.58 -19.20
C PRO A 204 -0.88 -27.66 -17.99
N ILE A 205 -1.98 -27.22 -17.37
CA ILE A 205 -1.98 -26.17 -16.34
C ILE A 205 -2.47 -26.69 -14.98
N LEU A 206 -3.53 -27.49 -14.94
CA LEU A 206 -4.02 -28.11 -13.69
C LEU A 206 -4.16 -29.62 -13.83
N PRO A 207 -3.83 -30.39 -12.78
CA PRO A 207 -3.42 -29.94 -11.44
C PRO A 207 -1.96 -29.43 -11.40
N PHE A 208 -1.65 -28.58 -10.42
CA PHE A 208 -0.31 -28.05 -10.16
C PHE A 208 0.14 -28.41 -8.73
N PRO A 209 1.38 -28.90 -8.52
CA PRO A 209 2.31 -29.41 -9.54
C PRO A 209 1.77 -30.69 -10.17
N GLY A 210 1.75 -30.79 -11.50
CA GLY A 210 1.22 -31.95 -12.20
C GLY A 210 2.20 -33.12 -12.23
N LYS A 211 1.72 -34.35 -12.07
CA LYS A 211 2.52 -35.57 -12.25
C LYS A 211 2.12 -36.29 -13.53
N ALA A 212 3.10 -36.92 -14.18
CA ALA A 212 2.84 -37.80 -15.31
C ALA A 212 1.80 -38.87 -14.92
N GLY A 213 0.72 -38.96 -15.70
CA GLY A 213 -0.41 -39.84 -15.42
C GLY A 213 -1.59 -39.17 -14.71
N ASP A 214 -1.46 -37.93 -14.23
CA ASP A 214 -2.57 -37.22 -13.60
C ASP A 214 -3.60 -36.73 -14.64
N PRO A 215 -4.89 -36.64 -14.26
CA PRO A 215 -5.92 -36.09 -15.12
C PRO A 215 -5.66 -34.60 -15.38
N VAL A 216 -6.00 -34.11 -16.58
CA VAL A 216 -5.90 -32.69 -16.91
C VAL A 216 -7.20 -31.96 -16.61
N TRP A 217 -7.15 -31.00 -15.68
CA TRP A 217 -8.27 -30.12 -15.33
C TRP A 217 -8.27 -28.85 -16.17
N ALA A 218 -7.08 -28.33 -16.48
CA ALA A 218 -6.93 -27.12 -17.28
C ALA A 218 -5.72 -27.22 -18.20
N TRP A 219 -5.79 -26.55 -19.34
CA TRP A 219 -4.68 -26.47 -20.30
C TRP A 219 -4.66 -25.12 -21.01
N ALA A 220 -3.47 -24.73 -21.43
CA ALA A 220 -3.22 -23.58 -22.29
C ALA A 220 -2.85 -24.04 -23.70
N TRP A 221 -3.23 -23.24 -24.68
CA TRP A 221 -2.98 -23.48 -26.09
C TRP A 221 -2.49 -22.21 -26.76
N GLN A 222 -1.30 -22.24 -27.33
CA GLN A 222 -0.78 -21.17 -28.17
C GLN A 222 -0.87 -21.57 -29.64
N ARG A 223 -1.68 -20.83 -30.39
CA ARG A 223 -1.85 -21.02 -31.83
C ARG A 223 -0.63 -20.51 -32.59
N LYS A 224 -0.41 -21.06 -33.79
CA LYS A 224 0.70 -20.65 -34.68
C LYS A 224 0.58 -19.21 -35.18
N ASP A 225 -0.64 -18.67 -35.22
CA ASP A 225 -0.94 -17.28 -35.59
C ASP A 225 -0.72 -16.29 -34.43
N GLY A 226 -0.29 -16.78 -33.25
CA GLY A 226 -0.04 -15.99 -32.06
C GLY A 226 -1.23 -15.93 -31.10
N GLY A 227 -2.44 -16.28 -31.54
CA GLY A 227 -3.62 -16.29 -30.68
C GLY A 227 -3.54 -17.35 -29.57
N ARG A 228 -4.26 -17.13 -28.48
CA ARG A 228 -4.16 -17.94 -27.26
C ARG A 228 -5.51 -18.50 -26.84
N GLY A 229 -5.49 -19.70 -26.28
CA GLY A 229 -6.69 -20.38 -25.82
C GLY A 229 -6.48 -21.09 -24.49
N PHE A 230 -7.54 -21.22 -23.71
CA PHE A 230 -7.53 -21.91 -22.43
C PHE A 230 -8.80 -22.72 -22.25
N GLY A 231 -8.66 -24.00 -21.89
CA GLY A 231 -9.78 -24.86 -21.52
C GLY A 231 -9.69 -25.25 -20.06
N PHE A 232 -10.81 -25.18 -19.35
CA PHE A 232 -10.93 -25.62 -17.96
C PHE A 232 -12.16 -26.49 -17.78
N SER A 233 -11.99 -27.72 -17.32
CA SER A 233 -13.08 -28.67 -17.12
C SER A 233 -13.86 -28.44 -15.83
N GLY A 234 -13.27 -27.86 -14.79
CA GLY A 234 -14.01 -27.56 -13.55
C GLY A 234 -14.97 -26.38 -13.69
N GLY A 235 -15.59 -25.98 -12.58
CA GLY A 235 -16.56 -24.89 -12.50
C GLY A 235 -18.03 -25.35 -12.46
N HIS A 236 -18.31 -26.63 -12.16
CA HIS A 236 -19.69 -27.11 -12.01
C HIS A 236 -20.38 -26.43 -10.83
N TYR A 237 -19.73 -26.51 -9.67
CA TYR A 237 -20.20 -25.90 -8.44
C TYR A 237 -19.63 -24.50 -8.29
N PHE A 238 -20.50 -23.52 -8.02
CA PHE A 238 -20.07 -22.15 -7.73
C PHE A 238 -19.12 -22.07 -6.53
N ALA A 239 -19.22 -23.01 -5.59
CA ALA A 239 -18.35 -23.11 -4.43
C ALA A 239 -16.86 -23.36 -4.79
N ALA A 240 -16.57 -23.94 -5.97
CA ALA A 240 -15.19 -24.13 -6.43
C ALA A 240 -14.44 -22.79 -6.54
N TRP A 241 -15.15 -21.72 -6.92
CA TRP A 241 -14.60 -20.37 -7.01
C TRP A 241 -14.23 -19.75 -5.66
N GLN A 242 -14.49 -20.41 -4.51
CA GLN A 242 -13.98 -19.97 -3.21
C GLN A 242 -12.49 -20.27 -3.06
N CYS A 243 -11.97 -21.27 -3.78
CA CYS A 243 -10.55 -21.61 -3.79
C CYS A 243 -9.74 -20.52 -4.48
N GLU A 244 -8.93 -19.80 -3.72
CA GLU A 244 -8.11 -18.69 -4.22
C GLU A 244 -7.12 -19.13 -5.30
N GLY A 245 -6.41 -20.25 -5.09
CA GLY A 245 -5.47 -20.78 -6.09
C GLY A 245 -6.14 -21.12 -7.41
N LEU A 246 -7.36 -21.69 -7.38
CA LEU A 246 -8.14 -21.95 -8.59
C LEU A 246 -8.58 -20.66 -9.28
N ARG A 247 -9.11 -19.68 -8.54
CA ARG A 247 -9.46 -18.36 -9.10
C ARG A 247 -8.25 -17.72 -9.76
N MET A 248 -7.11 -17.70 -9.09
CA MET A 248 -5.88 -17.09 -9.60
C MET A 248 -5.45 -17.73 -10.93
N VAL A 249 -5.49 -19.07 -11.05
CA VAL A 249 -5.20 -19.76 -12.31
C VAL A 249 -6.12 -19.30 -13.44
N VAL A 250 -7.43 -19.22 -13.19
CA VAL A 250 -8.40 -18.81 -14.22
C VAL A 250 -8.24 -17.33 -14.58
N LEU A 251 -8.05 -16.44 -13.61
CA LEU A 251 -7.81 -15.01 -13.84
C LEU A 251 -6.53 -14.78 -14.64
N ASN A 252 -5.42 -15.44 -14.26
CA ASN A 252 -4.18 -15.38 -14.99
C ASN A 252 -4.33 -15.93 -16.42
N ALA A 253 -5.16 -16.96 -16.64
CA ALA A 253 -5.46 -17.49 -17.97
C ALA A 253 -6.25 -16.51 -18.83
N ILE A 254 -7.21 -15.79 -18.26
CA ILE A 254 -7.97 -14.74 -18.96
C ILE A 254 -7.00 -13.63 -19.40
N LEU A 255 -6.16 -13.11 -18.50
CA LEU A 255 -5.16 -12.09 -18.85
C LEU A 255 -4.16 -12.60 -19.89
N TRP A 256 -3.64 -13.82 -19.70
CA TRP A 256 -2.69 -14.42 -20.63
C TRP A 256 -3.29 -14.60 -22.02
N THR A 257 -4.53 -15.08 -22.13
CA THR A 257 -5.20 -15.23 -23.43
C THR A 257 -5.45 -13.88 -24.11
N ALA A 258 -5.67 -12.82 -23.31
CA ALA A 258 -5.89 -11.45 -23.80
C ALA A 258 -4.60 -10.74 -24.19
N HIS A 259 -3.45 -11.40 -24.07
CA HIS A 259 -2.12 -10.79 -24.19
C HIS A 259 -1.83 -9.66 -23.18
N ALA A 260 -2.65 -9.53 -22.12
CA ALA A 260 -2.38 -8.65 -21.00
C ALA A 260 -1.20 -9.18 -20.15
N PRO A 261 -0.46 -8.29 -19.45
CA PRO A 261 0.54 -8.70 -18.48
C PRO A 261 -0.11 -9.52 -17.35
N VAL A 262 0.45 -10.70 -17.05
CA VAL A 262 0.10 -11.45 -15.85
C VAL A 262 1.06 -11.02 -14.73
N PRO A 263 0.59 -10.49 -13.59
CA PRO A 263 1.46 -10.05 -12.49
C PRO A 263 2.38 -11.18 -11.98
N ASP A 264 3.57 -10.84 -11.50
CA ASP A 264 4.56 -11.84 -11.03
C ASP A 264 4.10 -12.58 -9.76
N ASP A 265 3.32 -11.89 -8.92
CA ASP A 265 2.61 -12.40 -7.75
C ASP A 265 1.23 -13.00 -8.08
N GLY A 266 0.87 -13.08 -9.37
CA GLY A 266 -0.43 -13.56 -9.85
C GLY A 266 -1.55 -12.53 -9.65
N SER A 267 -2.71 -12.75 -10.27
CA SER A 267 -3.85 -11.83 -10.14
C SER A 267 -4.41 -11.88 -8.70
N ILE A 268 -4.13 -10.84 -7.90
CA ILE A 268 -4.67 -10.72 -6.54
C ILE A 268 -6.14 -10.38 -6.66
N SER A 269 -7.01 -11.22 -6.11
CA SER A 269 -8.47 -11.04 -6.21
C SER A 269 -9.16 -11.21 -4.86
N SER A 270 -10.12 -10.33 -4.58
CA SER A 270 -11.04 -10.44 -3.47
C SER A 270 -12.38 -11.03 -3.92
N LEU A 271 -13.09 -11.65 -2.97
CA LEU A 271 -14.50 -11.94 -3.14
C LEU A 271 -15.33 -10.68 -2.79
N PRO A 272 -16.53 -10.51 -3.36
CA PRO A 272 -17.40 -9.38 -3.00
C PRO A 272 -17.67 -9.34 -1.49
N ALA A 273 -17.30 -8.23 -0.83
CA ALA A 273 -17.61 -7.96 0.57
C ALA A 273 -19.10 -7.62 0.75
N PRO A 274 -19.75 -7.91 1.90
CA PRO A 274 -21.12 -7.46 2.17
C PRO A 274 -21.29 -5.92 2.06
N LEU A 275 -22.43 -5.44 1.55
CA LEU A 275 -22.75 -4.03 1.26
C LEU A 275 -22.66 -3.04 2.45
N THR A 276 -22.35 -3.51 3.66
CA THR A 276 -22.39 -2.69 4.89
C THR A 276 -21.04 -2.16 5.34
N THR A 277 -19.93 -2.57 4.71
CA THR A 277 -18.60 -2.07 5.09
C THR A 277 -18.24 -0.88 4.21
N PRO A 278 -18.00 0.32 4.78
CA PRO A 278 -17.41 1.45 4.03
C PRO A 278 -16.08 1.01 3.38
N PRO A 279 -15.66 1.62 2.26
CA PRO A 279 -14.34 1.35 1.73
C PRO A 279 -13.27 1.79 2.72
N GLU A 280 -12.22 0.99 2.80
CA GLU A 280 -11.10 1.17 3.71
C GLU A 280 -9.83 1.32 2.88
N PRO A 281 -8.91 2.23 3.22
CA PRO A 281 -7.62 2.28 2.56
C PRO A 281 -6.86 0.95 2.75
N VAL A 282 -6.30 0.41 1.67
CA VAL A 282 -5.53 -0.86 1.70
C VAL A 282 -4.05 -0.54 1.69
N PHE A 283 -3.40 -0.73 2.84
CA PHE A 283 -1.95 -0.55 2.97
C PHE A 283 -1.21 -1.88 2.85
N ILE A 284 -0.20 -1.93 1.97
CA ILE A 284 0.67 -3.11 1.81
C ILE A 284 2.07 -2.79 2.34
N PRO A 285 2.49 -3.41 3.47
CA PRO A 285 3.82 -3.18 4.03
C PRO A 285 4.92 -3.87 3.21
N ILE A 286 5.96 -3.12 2.90
CA ILE A 286 7.22 -3.62 2.33
C ILE A 286 8.35 -3.23 3.29
N LYS A 287 9.09 -4.24 3.77
CA LYS A 287 10.32 -4.01 4.54
C LYS A 287 11.44 -3.61 3.58
N ILE A 288 12.01 -2.43 3.79
CA ILE A 288 13.08 -1.87 2.96
C ILE A 288 14.44 -2.30 3.50
N ASP A 289 14.64 -2.14 4.81
CA ASP A 289 15.84 -2.53 5.52
C ASP A 289 15.52 -2.85 6.99
N GLY A 290 16.48 -3.35 7.75
CA GLY A 290 16.33 -3.53 9.18
C GLY A 290 17.48 -4.27 9.81
N PRO A 291 17.40 -4.55 11.12
CA PRO A 291 18.40 -5.35 11.79
C PRO A 291 18.50 -6.74 11.16
N VAL A 292 19.72 -7.25 11.07
CA VAL A 292 20.00 -8.64 10.70
C VAL A 292 19.83 -9.49 11.95
N ASN A 293 19.09 -10.59 11.87
CA ASN A 293 19.01 -11.54 12.98
C ASN A 293 20.26 -12.42 12.98
N ASP A 294 21.31 -11.98 13.67
CA ASP A 294 22.51 -12.77 13.94
C ASP A 294 22.82 -12.76 15.45
N PRO A 295 22.20 -13.67 16.22
CA PRO A 295 22.44 -13.80 17.65
C PRO A 295 23.90 -14.10 18.00
N ALA A 296 24.65 -14.75 17.09
CA ALA A 296 26.09 -15.01 17.31
C ALA A 296 26.92 -13.72 17.24
N ALA A 297 26.47 -12.74 16.47
CA ALA A 297 27.03 -11.39 16.43
C ALA A 297 26.41 -10.42 17.46
N GLY A 298 25.51 -10.91 18.33
CA GLY A 298 24.83 -10.08 19.34
C GLY A 298 23.70 -9.20 18.79
N THR A 299 23.25 -9.48 17.57
CA THR A 299 22.12 -8.80 16.94
C THR A 299 20.86 -9.65 17.08
N TYR A 300 19.72 -9.00 17.28
CA TYR A 300 18.44 -9.68 17.42
C TYR A 300 17.54 -9.32 16.24
N TRP A 301 16.40 -10.00 16.13
CA TRP A 301 15.39 -9.64 15.13
C TRP A 301 14.85 -8.21 15.29
N TYR A 302 15.08 -7.58 16.45
CA TYR A 302 14.85 -6.16 16.71
C TYR A 302 16.13 -5.49 17.22
N GLY A 303 16.39 -4.29 16.70
CA GLY A 303 17.44 -3.36 17.15
C GLY A 303 18.90 -3.84 17.02
N PRO A 304 19.86 -2.91 17.10
CA PRO A 304 19.69 -1.45 17.01
C PRO A 304 19.44 -0.99 15.55
N PHE A 305 18.56 0.00 15.35
CA PHE A 305 18.20 0.57 14.05
C PHE A 305 17.62 1.99 14.25
N ASN A 306 17.82 2.90 13.29
CA ASN A 306 17.35 4.29 13.39
C ASN A 306 15.81 4.35 13.49
N GLU A 307 15.29 5.26 14.31
CA GLU A 307 13.86 5.34 14.64
C GLU A 307 13.10 6.45 13.89
N SER A 308 13.74 7.14 12.95
CA SER A 308 13.06 8.10 12.06
C SER A 308 13.55 8.01 10.61
N CYS A 309 12.77 8.56 9.70
CA CYS A 309 13.12 8.61 8.29
C CYS A 309 12.51 9.87 7.68
N SER A 310 12.98 10.22 6.48
CA SER A 310 12.40 11.34 5.72
C SER A 310 12.30 10.98 4.25
N LEU A 311 11.38 11.66 3.56
CA LEU A 311 11.24 11.59 2.12
C LEU A 311 11.98 12.77 1.49
N VAL A 312 12.98 12.47 0.65
CA VAL A 312 13.79 13.46 -0.05
C VAL A 312 14.13 12.94 -1.45
N ASP A 313 14.03 13.77 -2.50
CA ASP A 313 14.64 13.44 -3.80
C ASP A 313 16.17 13.63 -3.70
N VAL A 314 16.87 12.61 -3.17
CA VAL A 314 18.31 12.69 -2.85
C VAL A 314 19.13 12.79 -4.12
N ASN A 315 18.70 12.12 -5.20
CA ASN A 315 19.48 11.95 -6.41
C ASN A 315 19.05 12.88 -7.57
N GLY A 316 17.91 13.56 -7.44
CA GLY A 316 17.39 14.55 -8.39
C GLY A 316 16.70 13.93 -9.61
N ASP A 317 16.20 12.70 -9.48
CA ASP A 317 15.44 11.97 -10.53
C ASP A 317 13.93 12.22 -10.48
N GLY A 318 13.46 12.96 -9.48
CA GLY A 318 12.05 13.29 -9.28
C GLY A 318 11.22 12.21 -8.58
N ALA A 319 11.83 11.10 -8.15
CA ALA A 319 11.22 10.14 -7.25
C ALA A 319 11.62 10.45 -5.80
N MET A 320 10.68 10.27 -4.86
CA MET A 320 11.00 10.45 -3.44
C MET A 320 11.84 9.26 -2.95
N ASP A 321 13.10 9.51 -2.62
CA ASP A 321 13.96 8.55 -1.93
C ASP A 321 13.69 8.61 -0.42
N ILE A 322 14.24 7.64 0.33
CA ILE A 322 14.10 7.59 1.79
C ILE A 322 15.46 7.79 2.44
N THR A 323 15.58 8.76 3.34
CA THR A 323 16.71 8.86 4.27
C THR A 323 16.34 8.19 5.60
N CYS A 324 17.28 7.49 6.22
CA CYS A 324 17.09 6.90 7.54
C CYS A 324 18.44 6.70 8.23
N GLY A 325 18.73 7.60 9.18
CA GLY A 325 19.98 7.61 9.93
C GLY A 325 21.16 7.85 9.01
N VAL A 326 22.19 7.02 9.09
CA VAL A 326 23.39 7.16 8.25
C VAL A 326 23.21 6.76 6.79
N ASN A 327 22.04 6.23 6.39
CA ASN A 327 21.81 5.66 5.07
C ASN A 327 20.69 6.40 4.32
N TRP A 328 20.70 6.30 3.00
CA TRP A 328 19.50 6.56 2.19
C TRP A 328 19.23 5.38 1.23
N TYR A 329 18.01 5.32 0.72
CA TYR A 329 17.49 4.22 -0.08
C TYR A 329 16.87 4.78 -1.35
N ALA A 330 17.45 4.44 -2.50
CA ALA A 330 16.97 4.90 -3.78
C ALA A 330 15.66 4.21 -4.13
N ASN A 331 14.66 5.01 -4.51
CA ASN A 331 13.35 4.54 -4.93
C ASN A 331 13.48 3.74 -6.25
N PRO A 332 12.98 2.50 -6.32
CA PRO A 332 13.04 1.69 -7.55
C PRO A 332 12.09 2.19 -8.65
N GLY A 333 11.29 3.22 -8.37
CA GLY A 333 10.29 3.79 -9.25
C GLY A 333 8.97 3.01 -9.26
N ARG A 334 7.99 3.54 -10.00
CA ARG A 334 6.59 3.05 -10.09
C ARG A 334 6.42 1.56 -10.39
N ARG A 335 7.37 0.95 -11.09
CA ARG A 335 7.31 -0.49 -11.43
C ARG A 335 7.71 -1.39 -10.26
N GLY A 336 8.07 -0.80 -9.13
CA GLY A 336 8.60 -1.50 -7.97
C GLY A 336 9.99 -2.09 -8.24
N GLY A 337 10.53 -2.75 -7.23
CA GLY A 337 11.85 -3.37 -7.31
C GLY A 337 12.58 -3.32 -5.98
N ARG A 338 13.88 -3.59 -6.04
CA ARG A 338 14.75 -3.52 -4.88
C ARG A 338 15.19 -2.08 -4.63
N TRP A 339 14.92 -1.57 -3.44
CA TRP A 339 15.47 -0.32 -2.95
C TRP A 339 16.99 -0.44 -2.80
N ALA A 340 17.73 0.47 -3.45
CA ALA A 340 19.19 0.46 -3.40
C ALA A 340 19.67 1.23 -2.17
N LYS A 341 20.33 0.54 -1.24
CA LYS A 341 20.90 1.16 -0.03
C LYS A 341 22.21 1.87 -0.35
N HIS A 342 22.31 3.14 0.02
CA HIS A 342 23.51 3.97 -0.01
C HIS A 342 23.92 4.31 1.41
N ALA A 343 24.97 3.64 1.89
CA ALA A 343 25.43 3.78 3.26
C ALA A 343 26.33 4.99 3.47
N ASN A 344 26.25 5.56 4.67
CA ASN A 344 27.08 6.67 5.15
C ASN A 344 27.08 7.82 4.13
N TYR A 345 25.95 8.49 3.90
CA TYR A 345 25.85 9.46 2.80
C TYR A 345 26.33 10.88 3.14
N PHE A 346 26.65 11.15 4.40
CA PHE A 346 27.17 12.44 4.86
C PHE A 346 28.54 12.34 5.53
N ASP A 347 29.16 13.49 5.75
CA ASP A 347 30.48 13.62 6.37
C ASP A 347 30.51 13.05 7.78
N ASP A 348 31.53 12.23 8.07
CA ASP A 348 31.75 11.56 9.35
C ASP A 348 30.60 10.65 9.83
N ALA A 349 29.72 10.19 8.92
CA ALA A 349 28.57 9.34 9.27
C ALA A 349 28.94 8.10 10.09
N GLU A 350 30.08 7.47 9.81
CA GLU A 350 30.58 6.30 10.54
C GLU A 350 30.98 6.58 11.99
N LYS A 351 31.08 7.86 12.39
CA LYS A 351 31.40 8.30 13.76
C LYS A 351 30.16 8.76 14.51
N ARG A 352 28.97 8.61 13.93
CA ARG A 352 27.71 9.09 14.48
C ARG A 352 26.75 7.95 14.79
N GLU A 353 26.24 7.92 16.01
CA GLU A 353 25.41 6.86 16.55
C GLU A 353 23.92 7.17 16.37
N PHE A 354 23.37 6.71 15.25
CA PHE A 354 21.95 6.84 14.89
C PHE A 354 21.12 5.59 15.23
N THR A 355 21.72 4.53 15.76
CA THR A 355 21.03 3.25 15.98
C THR A 355 20.61 3.05 17.43
N GLN A 356 21.08 3.91 18.34
CA GLN A 356 20.52 4.05 19.67
C GLN A 356 19.19 4.83 19.62
N THR A 357 18.33 4.60 20.62
CA THR A 357 16.98 5.20 20.68
C THR A 357 17.03 6.72 20.77
N HIS A 358 15.88 7.36 20.55
CA HIS A 358 15.67 8.81 20.72
C HIS A 358 16.38 9.66 19.66
N CYS A 359 16.20 9.29 18.41
CA CYS A 359 16.59 10.10 17.26
C CYS A 359 15.35 10.45 16.42
N ASP A 360 15.30 11.67 15.92
CA ASP A 360 14.25 12.14 15.01
C ASP A 360 14.84 12.79 13.77
N GLU A 361 14.16 12.71 12.63
CA GLU A 361 14.63 13.19 11.32
C GLU A 361 13.48 13.83 10.53
N THR A 362 13.72 14.97 9.88
CA THR A 362 12.79 15.60 8.94
C THR A 362 13.53 16.14 7.71
N ALA A 363 12.77 16.59 6.72
CA ALA A 363 13.25 17.20 5.50
C ALA A 363 12.88 18.70 5.45
N LEU A 364 13.85 19.56 5.14
CA LEU A 364 13.66 21.03 5.08
C LEU A 364 14.69 21.64 4.12
N ASP A 365 14.31 22.59 3.26
CA ASP A 365 15.28 23.44 2.53
C ASP A 365 15.80 24.51 3.49
N VAL A 366 16.94 24.23 4.14
CA VAL A 366 17.46 25.06 5.22
C VAL A 366 18.10 26.32 4.67
N ASN A 367 18.90 26.20 3.61
CA ASN A 367 19.71 27.30 3.10
C ASN A 367 19.00 28.14 2.00
N ARG A 368 17.75 27.80 1.68
CA ARG A 368 16.89 28.43 0.66
C ARG A 368 17.47 28.33 -0.75
N ASP A 369 18.13 27.22 -1.08
CA ASP A 369 18.74 26.98 -2.39
C ASP A 369 17.84 26.15 -3.34
N GLY A 370 16.68 25.70 -2.85
CA GLY A 370 15.72 24.88 -3.58
C GLY A 370 16.03 23.39 -3.57
N LEU A 371 17.07 22.95 -2.85
CA LEU A 371 17.36 21.56 -2.57
C LEU A 371 16.92 21.24 -1.15
N VAL A 372 16.14 20.17 -1.00
CA VAL A 372 15.68 19.73 0.31
C VAL A 372 16.83 19.04 1.05
N ASP A 373 17.10 19.50 2.27
CA ASP A 373 18.09 18.96 3.18
C ASP A 373 17.46 18.00 4.19
N VAL A 374 18.30 17.32 4.97
CA VAL A 374 17.87 16.50 6.11
C VAL A 374 18.24 17.19 7.40
N VAL A 375 17.28 17.34 8.31
CA VAL A 375 17.49 17.84 9.67
C VAL A 375 17.22 16.72 10.65
N ASN A 376 18.14 16.50 11.58
CA ASN A 376 18.03 15.44 12.57
C ASN A 376 18.22 15.98 13.99
N SER A 377 17.61 15.31 14.95
CA SER A 377 17.84 15.51 16.38
C SER A 377 18.17 14.20 17.07
N GLY A 378 18.98 14.27 18.12
CA GLY A 378 19.30 13.09 18.90
C GLY A 378 19.89 13.37 20.28
N TYR A 379 20.03 12.29 21.05
CA TYR A 379 20.49 12.32 22.44
C TYR A 379 22.00 11.99 22.56
N GLN A 380 22.53 11.17 21.66
CA GLN A 380 23.87 10.60 21.74
C GLN A 380 24.94 11.68 21.53
N SER A 381 26.09 11.58 22.21
CA SER A 381 27.06 12.69 22.31
C SER A 381 27.57 13.25 20.98
N ASP A 382 27.61 12.43 19.94
CA ASP A 382 28.01 12.75 18.57
C ASP A 382 26.89 13.40 17.75
N ILE A 383 25.63 13.09 18.03
CA ILE A 383 24.45 13.69 17.39
C ILE A 383 23.63 14.63 18.27
N ALA A 384 24.06 14.86 19.51
CA ALA A 384 23.30 15.59 20.51
C ALA A 384 22.85 16.98 20.04
N GLY A 385 21.56 17.30 20.14
CA GLY A 385 21.03 18.59 19.68
C GLY A 385 20.41 18.46 18.29
N VAL A 386 20.65 19.45 17.43
CA VAL A 386 20.11 19.50 16.07
C VAL A 386 21.23 19.64 15.05
N LEU A 387 21.16 18.81 14.02
CA LEU A 387 22.08 18.74 12.90
C LEU A 387 21.30 18.95 11.61
N TRP A 388 21.91 19.59 10.61
CA TRP A 388 21.40 19.50 9.23
C TRP A 388 22.50 19.01 8.28
N HIS A 389 22.09 18.20 7.32
CA HIS A 389 22.91 17.61 6.28
C HIS A 389 22.56 18.32 4.97
N GLU A 390 23.51 19.08 4.44
CA GLU A 390 23.36 19.92 3.25
C GLU A 390 23.38 19.07 1.97
N ASN A 391 22.31 19.15 1.18
CA ASN A 391 22.15 18.45 -0.07
C ASN A 391 23.09 19.03 -1.15
N PRO A 392 24.06 18.27 -1.68
CA PRO A 392 25.02 18.76 -2.68
C PRO A 392 24.40 18.89 -4.09
N GLY A 393 23.12 18.54 -4.24
CA GLY A 393 22.39 18.46 -5.51
C GLY A 393 22.95 17.39 -6.44
N LYS A 394 22.66 17.52 -7.74
CA LYS A 394 22.98 16.51 -8.78
C LYS A 394 24.46 16.18 -8.95
N LYS A 395 25.37 16.99 -8.39
CA LYS A 395 26.80 16.67 -8.38
C LYS A 395 27.10 15.49 -7.47
N GLY A 396 26.22 15.20 -6.51
CA GLY A 396 26.37 14.16 -5.52
C GLY A 396 27.59 14.37 -4.62
N GLY A 397 27.93 13.35 -3.86
CA GLY A 397 29.00 13.36 -2.87
C GLY A 397 28.48 13.22 -1.46
N LYS A 398 29.40 13.29 -0.50
CA LYS A 398 29.03 13.30 0.91
C LYS A 398 28.36 14.63 1.24
N TRP A 399 27.19 14.55 1.88
CA TRP A 399 26.47 15.73 2.37
C TRP A 399 27.23 16.35 3.52
N LYS A 400 27.37 17.67 3.51
CA LYS A 400 28.09 18.40 4.55
C LYS A 400 27.19 18.52 5.77
N VAL A 401 27.73 18.27 6.96
CA VAL A 401 26.95 18.37 8.20
C VAL A 401 27.27 19.66 8.95
N HIS A 402 26.23 20.35 9.43
CA HIS A 402 26.38 21.49 10.33
C HIS A 402 25.53 21.28 11.58
N ARG A 403 26.05 21.75 12.73
CA ARG A 403 25.34 21.70 14.00
C ARG A 403 24.63 23.03 14.24
N LEU A 404 23.33 22.97 14.44
CA LEU A 404 22.44 24.12 14.64
C LEU A 404 22.21 24.38 16.12
N HIS A 405 21.99 23.31 16.88
CA HIS A 405 21.73 23.36 18.32
C HIS A 405 22.51 22.27 19.04
N MET A 406 22.83 22.49 20.31
CA MET A 406 23.58 21.56 21.15
C MET A 406 22.81 21.28 22.44
N SER A 407 22.21 20.11 22.55
CA SER A 407 21.57 19.63 23.78
C SER A 407 21.68 18.11 23.90
N PRO A 408 22.11 17.57 25.04
CA PRO A 408 22.17 16.13 25.25
C PRO A 408 20.80 15.53 25.65
N TYR A 409 19.70 16.26 25.41
CA TYR A 409 18.36 15.91 25.85
C TYR A 409 17.31 16.16 24.75
N MET A 410 17.64 15.97 23.47
CA MET A 410 16.66 16.08 22.37
C MET A 410 15.99 14.74 22.11
N GLU A 411 14.69 14.75 21.87
CA GLU A 411 13.94 13.56 21.42
C GLU A 411 13.23 13.78 20.08
N GLY A 412 12.89 15.03 19.74
CA GLY A 412 12.22 15.34 18.48
C GLY A 412 12.32 16.80 18.09
N ILE A 413 11.87 17.09 16.87
CA ILE A 413 11.73 18.46 16.34
C ILE A 413 10.41 18.57 15.60
N GLU A 414 9.78 19.74 15.63
CA GLU A 414 8.57 20.03 14.85
C GLU A 414 8.82 21.15 13.85
N LEU A 415 8.20 21.06 12.67
CA LEU A 415 8.25 22.09 11.64
C LEU A 415 6.97 22.93 11.68
N ALA A 416 7.12 24.24 11.75
CA ALA A 416 6.01 25.19 11.70
C ALA A 416 6.47 26.59 11.31
N ASP A 417 5.63 27.38 10.65
CA ASP A 417 5.89 28.80 10.35
C ASP A 417 5.49 29.66 11.57
N ILE A 418 6.42 29.81 12.52
CA ILE A 418 6.14 30.42 13.83
C ILE A 418 5.94 31.93 13.72
N ASN A 419 6.68 32.58 12.82
CA ASN A 419 6.62 34.03 12.64
C ASN A 419 5.66 34.48 11.52
N GLY A 420 5.08 33.54 10.77
CA GLY A 420 4.11 33.81 9.69
C GLY A 420 4.77 34.39 8.43
N ASP A 421 6.06 34.11 8.19
CA ASP A 421 6.81 34.64 7.05
C ASP A 421 6.70 33.75 5.79
N GLY A 422 6.01 32.61 5.88
CA GLY A 422 5.82 31.65 4.82
C GLY A 422 6.92 30.59 4.72
N HIS A 423 7.88 30.57 5.65
CA HIS A 423 8.94 29.56 5.72
C HIS A 423 8.79 28.71 6.98
N GLN A 424 9.12 27.42 6.87
CA GLN A 424 9.08 26.53 8.02
C GLN A 424 10.28 26.80 8.94
N ASP A 425 9.99 27.00 10.22
CA ASP A 425 10.94 27.06 11.32
C ASP A 425 11.02 25.69 12.03
N ILE A 426 11.89 25.58 13.03
CA ILE A 426 12.06 24.35 13.81
C ILE A 426 11.79 24.61 15.29
N VAL A 427 10.80 23.93 15.86
CA VAL A 427 10.56 23.91 17.31
C VAL A 427 11.25 22.69 17.90
N LEU A 428 11.98 22.88 19.01
CA LEU A 428 12.75 21.81 19.63
C LEU A 428 11.94 21.14 20.74
N ASN A 429 11.98 19.81 20.79
CA ASN A 429 11.40 19.02 21.87
C ASN A 429 12.52 18.42 22.72
N HIS A 430 12.61 18.91 23.95
CA HIS A 430 13.59 18.47 24.93
C HIS A 430 12.98 17.53 25.97
N PHE A 431 13.75 16.53 26.33
CA PHE A 431 13.52 15.69 27.49
C PHE A 431 14.11 16.31 28.76
N ARG A 432 13.47 16.07 29.91
CA ARG A 432 14.05 16.49 31.20
C ARG A 432 15.33 15.73 31.55
N LYS A 433 16.24 16.40 32.26
CA LYS A 433 17.41 15.74 32.85
C LYS A 433 17.02 14.94 34.10
N TYR A 434 17.14 13.61 34.05
CA TYR A 434 17.05 12.77 35.25
C TYR A 434 18.35 12.73 36.04
N GLY A 435 18.23 12.92 37.35
CA GLY A 435 19.15 12.39 38.34
C GLY A 435 18.37 11.51 39.31
N GLY A 436 17.98 10.29 38.92
CA GLY A 436 17.25 9.37 39.79
C GLY A 436 16.35 8.37 39.05
N VAL A 437 15.88 7.35 39.79
CA VAL A 437 14.92 6.34 39.33
C VAL A 437 13.55 6.98 39.16
N GLU A 438 12.83 6.56 38.13
CA GLU A 438 11.48 7.00 37.81
C GLU A 438 10.51 6.82 39.00
N GLY A 439 9.80 7.88 39.38
CA GLY A 439 8.81 7.85 40.47
C GLY A 439 9.25 8.47 41.80
N GLU A 440 10.52 8.86 41.96
CA GLU A 440 10.97 9.66 43.11
C GLU A 440 11.08 11.13 42.70
N GLY A 441 10.39 12.02 43.43
CA GLY A 441 10.30 13.48 43.20
C GLY A 441 11.65 14.21 43.23
N SER A 442 12.48 13.89 42.25
CA SER A 442 13.82 14.42 42.04
C SER A 442 13.69 15.74 41.28
N VAL A 443 14.28 16.77 41.86
CA VAL A 443 14.21 18.15 41.38
C VAL A 443 15.01 18.24 40.07
N ALA A 444 14.31 18.15 38.94
CA ALA A 444 14.90 18.15 37.60
C ALA A 444 15.33 19.56 37.18
N HIS A 445 16.45 19.65 36.44
CA HIS A 445 16.69 20.80 35.57
C HIS A 445 15.85 20.59 34.31
N VAL A 446 14.69 21.23 34.27
CA VAL A 446 13.82 21.34 33.08
C VAL A 446 14.57 22.03 31.94
N ALA A 447 14.32 21.61 30.71
CA ALA A 447 14.98 22.15 29.53
C ALA A 447 14.29 23.44 29.05
N PRO A 448 14.99 24.29 28.27
CA PRO A 448 14.37 25.48 27.69
C PRO A 448 13.44 25.11 26.53
N ILE A 449 12.36 25.86 26.35
CA ILE A 449 11.58 25.82 25.10
C ILE A 449 12.26 26.80 24.14
N VAL A 450 12.70 26.29 22.99
CA VAL A 450 13.40 27.08 21.97
C VAL A 450 12.89 26.74 20.57
N TRP A 451 13.04 27.70 19.67
CA TRP A 451 12.80 27.50 18.25
C TRP A 451 13.95 28.08 17.42
N LEU A 452 14.11 27.59 16.19
CA LEU A 452 15.11 28.02 15.22
C LEU A 452 14.39 28.70 14.06
N GLU A 453 14.50 30.03 13.97
CA GLU A 453 13.91 30.87 12.92
C GLU A 453 14.65 30.71 11.60
N SER A 454 13.94 30.38 10.54
CA SER A 454 14.43 30.38 9.17
C SER A 454 14.67 31.82 8.69
N ILE A 455 15.87 32.12 8.20
CA ILE A 455 16.24 33.42 7.64
C ILE A 455 16.92 33.29 6.28
N ASP A 456 16.89 34.35 5.48
CA ASP A 456 17.35 34.40 4.09
C ASP A 456 18.88 34.47 3.90
N LYS A 457 19.65 34.22 4.96
CA LYS A 457 21.11 34.32 4.97
C LYS A 457 21.72 33.45 6.05
N ALA A 458 22.96 33.02 5.85
CA ALA A 458 23.75 32.34 6.88
C ALA A 458 23.68 33.08 8.24
N PRO A 459 23.40 32.38 9.36
CA PRO A 459 23.41 30.91 9.52
C PRO A 459 22.13 30.17 9.06
N TRP A 460 21.19 30.86 8.42
CA TRP A 460 19.89 30.37 7.91
C TRP A 460 18.89 29.91 8.96
N LEU A 461 19.35 29.46 10.12
CA LEU A 461 18.53 29.17 11.28
C LEU A 461 19.09 29.92 12.49
N VAL A 462 18.24 30.69 13.16
CA VAL A 462 18.60 31.51 14.34
C VAL A 462 17.81 31.06 15.56
N GLU A 463 18.53 30.70 16.63
CA GLU A 463 17.92 30.22 17.86
C GLU A 463 17.29 31.35 18.68
N HIS A 464 16.07 31.10 19.15
CA HIS A 464 15.29 31.98 20.02
C HIS A 464 14.76 31.23 21.23
N LEU A 465 14.87 31.86 22.39
CA LEU A 465 14.39 31.32 23.66
C LEU A 465 12.94 31.77 23.94
N ILE A 466 12.04 30.81 24.12
CA ILE A 466 10.66 31.05 24.55
C ILE A 466 10.57 31.04 26.08
N ALA A 467 11.11 29.98 26.70
CA ALA A 467 11.13 29.82 28.15
C ALA A 467 12.38 29.07 28.60
N ALA A 468 13.02 29.49 29.70
CA ALA A 468 14.32 28.94 30.12
C ALA A 468 14.27 27.57 30.81
N ALA A 469 13.10 27.14 31.28
CA ALA A 469 12.96 26.05 32.24
C ALA A 469 11.50 25.54 32.23
N ALA A 470 11.06 24.95 31.13
CA ALA A 470 9.65 24.66 30.92
C ALA A 470 9.32 23.41 30.09
N ASP A 471 10.32 22.76 29.50
CA ASP A 471 10.12 21.54 28.71
C ASP A 471 10.44 20.27 29.54
N ASP A 472 9.55 19.28 29.42
CA ASP A 472 9.56 17.99 30.14
C ASP A 472 8.77 16.91 29.35
N HIS A 473 9.20 16.67 28.11
CA HIS A 473 8.69 15.63 27.19
C HIS A 473 7.31 15.92 26.59
N GLY A 474 7.34 16.51 25.39
CA GLY A 474 6.18 16.71 24.53
C GLY A 474 5.89 18.18 24.23
N VAL A 475 6.13 18.54 22.98
CA VAL A 475 5.88 19.87 22.41
C VAL A 475 4.93 19.74 21.23
N GLY A 476 4.11 20.75 21.03
CA GLY A 476 3.26 20.90 19.85
C GLY A 476 3.19 22.35 19.41
N VAL A 477 2.67 22.57 18.21
CA VAL A 477 2.52 23.90 17.62
C VAL A 477 1.12 24.05 17.03
N GLY A 478 0.46 25.17 17.29
CA GLY A 478 -0.83 25.51 16.68
C GLY A 478 -1.48 26.75 17.28
N ASP A 479 -2.44 27.34 16.57
CA ASP A 479 -3.17 28.54 17.02
C ASP A 479 -4.20 28.17 18.10
N ILE A 480 -3.84 28.27 19.38
CA ILE A 480 -4.69 27.81 20.48
C ILE A 480 -5.78 28.83 20.79
N ASN A 481 -5.52 30.11 20.59
CA ASN A 481 -6.42 31.19 20.96
C ASN A 481 -7.27 31.74 19.81
N GLY A 482 -7.04 31.28 18.58
CA GLY A 482 -7.78 31.66 17.37
C GLY A 482 -7.38 33.03 16.80
N ASP A 483 -6.18 33.53 17.14
CA ASP A 483 -5.73 34.87 16.73
C ASP A 483 -4.90 34.89 15.45
N GLY A 484 -4.69 33.71 14.84
CA GLY A 484 -3.96 33.53 13.60
C GLY A 484 -2.44 33.42 13.76
N ARG A 485 -1.91 33.41 14.98
CA ARG A 485 -0.48 33.12 15.25
C ARG A 485 -0.33 31.72 15.83
N LEU A 486 0.77 31.05 15.49
CA LEU A 486 1.04 29.71 16.01
C LEU A 486 1.63 29.80 17.42
N ASP A 487 0.93 29.18 18.38
CA ASP A 487 1.36 29.07 19.76
C ASP A 487 2.15 27.78 19.99
N ILE A 488 2.88 27.71 21.10
CA ILE A 488 3.58 26.49 21.53
C ILE A 488 2.82 25.83 22.66
N VAL A 489 2.47 24.55 22.52
CA VAL A 489 1.82 23.76 23.56
C VAL A 489 2.79 22.79 24.19
N THR A 490 2.67 22.62 25.51
CA THR A 490 3.33 21.55 26.26
C THR A 490 2.30 20.85 27.14
N LYS A 491 2.72 19.82 27.87
CA LYS A 491 1.88 19.20 28.91
C LYS A 491 1.53 20.13 30.09
N HIS A 492 2.20 21.28 30.22
CA HIS A 492 2.07 22.24 31.33
C HIS A 492 1.32 23.53 30.95
N GLY A 493 0.50 23.48 29.90
CA GLY A 493 -0.16 24.65 29.32
C GLY A 493 0.50 25.09 28.01
N TRP A 494 0.25 26.33 27.61
CA TRP A 494 0.65 26.85 26.31
C TRP A 494 1.31 28.23 26.40
N TYR A 495 2.08 28.59 25.38
CA TYR A 495 2.80 29.84 25.27
C TYR A 495 2.23 30.62 24.10
N GLU A 496 1.60 31.75 24.42
CA GLU A 496 1.02 32.67 23.45
C GLU A 496 2.11 33.39 22.67
N ALA A 497 2.05 33.27 21.35
CA ALA A 497 2.96 33.94 20.45
C ALA A 497 2.69 35.46 20.46
N PRO A 498 3.72 36.31 20.70
CA PRO A 498 3.55 37.74 20.51
C PRO A 498 3.53 38.08 19.01
N PRO A 499 3.11 39.29 18.61
CA PRO A 499 3.16 39.72 17.21
C PRO A 499 4.55 39.64 16.55
N LYS A 500 5.63 39.66 17.35
CA LYS A 500 7.01 39.47 16.88
C LYS A 500 7.73 38.39 17.70
N PRO A 501 7.50 37.10 17.41
CA PRO A 501 7.96 35.98 18.25
C PRO A 501 9.48 35.92 18.47
N ALA A 502 10.27 36.47 17.54
CA ALA A 502 11.73 36.53 17.61
C ALA A 502 12.28 37.61 18.58
N THR A 503 11.46 38.60 18.98
CA THR A 503 11.97 39.78 19.73
C THR A 503 11.11 40.16 20.93
N GLU A 504 9.85 39.73 20.95
CA GLU A 504 8.90 40.02 22.01
C GLU A 504 8.73 38.82 22.94
N LYS A 505 8.21 39.08 24.14
CA LYS A 505 8.08 38.07 25.17
C LYS A 505 6.81 37.24 24.95
N TRP A 506 6.96 35.92 24.98
CA TRP A 506 5.87 34.95 25.00
C TRP A 506 5.17 34.92 26.37
N ILE A 507 3.85 34.69 26.37
CA ILE A 507 3.04 34.65 27.60
C ILE A 507 2.63 33.20 27.89
N HIS A 508 2.97 32.70 29.07
CA HIS A 508 2.56 31.35 29.49
C HIS A 508 1.16 31.35 30.09
N HIS A 509 0.34 30.41 29.64
CA HIS A 509 -1.03 30.17 30.09
C HIS A 509 -1.15 28.73 30.62
N PRO A 510 -1.17 28.53 31.95
CA PRO A 510 -1.28 27.21 32.58
C PRO A 510 -2.74 26.74 32.68
N ASP A 511 -3.44 26.74 31.55
CA ASP A 511 -4.89 26.43 31.50
C ASP A 511 -5.20 24.94 31.71
N TYR A 512 -4.19 24.08 31.62
CA TYR A 512 -4.29 22.63 31.76
C TYR A 512 -2.97 22.02 32.24
N GLU A 513 -3.05 20.76 32.70
CA GLU A 513 -1.90 19.92 33.07
C GLU A 513 -2.19 18.50 32.60
N ILE A 514 -1.32 17.93 31.75
CA ILE A 514 -1.44 16.56 31.27
C ILE A 514 -0.61 15.62 32.16
N PRO A 515 -1.23 14.64 32.84
CA PRO A 515 -0.61 13.91 33.95
C PRO A 515 0.31 12.75 33.53
N TYR A 516 0.83 12.78 32.30
CA TYR A 516 1.75 11.76 31.76
C TYR A 516 2.78 12.41 30.83
N ARG A 517 3.74 11.62 30.33
CA ARG A 517 4.68 12.05 29.28
C ARG A 517 3.98 11.92 27.94
N THR A 518 3.75 13.04 27.27
CA THR A 518 2.92 13.08 26.07
C THR A 518 3.68 12.62 24.84
N SER A 519 2.94 12.34 23.77
CA SER A 519 3.48 12.12 22.44
C SER A 519 4.33 13.30 21.94
N GLN A 520 5.09 13.02 20.88
CA GLN A 520 5.88 13.98 20.13
C GLN A 520 5.43 13.87 18.66
N PRO A 521 4.61 14.81 18.16
CA PRO A 521 4.11 16.03 18.83
C PRO A 521 2.91 15.81 19.77
N ILE A 522 2.52 16.89 20.48
CA ILE A 522 1.11 17.15 20.85
C ILE A 522 0.45 17.84 19.65
N LEU A 523 -0.62 17.27 19.11
CA LEU A 523 -1.29 17.86 17.94
C LEU A 523 -2.31 18.91 18.38
N VAL A 524 -2.44 19.98 17.59
CA VAL A 524 -3.39 21.07 17.80
C VAL A 524 -4.33 21.16 16.61
N THR A 525 -5.62 20.89 16.80
CA THR A 525 -6.63 20.92 15.73
C THR A 525 -8.04 21.01 16.31
N ASP A 526 -8.99 21.58 15.57
CA ASP A 526 -10.42 21.51 15.90
C ASP A 526 -10.94 20.07 15.65
N VAL A 527 -11.24 19.34 16.72
CA VAL A 527 -11.64 17.92 16.66
C VAL A 527 -13.16 17.78 16.51
N ASN A 528 -13.93 18.75 17.00
CA ASN A 528 -15.39 18.65 17.11
C ASN A 528 -16.17 19.59 16.14
N GLY A 529 -15.47 20.49 15.45
CA GLY A 529 -16.02 21.45 14.50
C GLY A 529 -16.58 22.73 15.13
N ASP A 530 -16.27 23.02 16.39
CA ASP A 530 -16.76 24.20 17.12
C ASP A 530 -15.90 25.47 16.91
N LYS A 531 -14.82 25.35 16.12
CA LYS A 531 -13.85 26.40 15.78
C LYS A 531 -12.90 26.78 16.92
N LEU A 532 -12.83 25.98 17.97
CA LEU A 532 -11.79 26.06 18.98
C LEU A 532 -10.79 24.92 18.72
N ASN A 533 -9.50 25.26 18.64
CA ASN A 533 -8.48 24.24 18.46
C ASN A 533 -8.28 23.46 19.78
N ASP A 534 -8.43 22.14 19.68
CA ASP A 534 -8.24 21.19 20.77
C ASP A 534 -6.81 20.64 20.77
N LEU A 535 -6.49 19.81 21.76
CA LEU A 535 -5.22 19.08 21.81
C LEU A 535 -5.47 17.58 21.62
N ILE A 536 -4.61 16.89 20.88
CA ILE A 536 -4.52 15.42 20.88
C ILE A 536 -3.16 15.03 21.44
N ALA A 537 -3.15 14.20 22.48
CA ALA A 537 -1.94 13.74 23.13
C ALA A 537 -2.01 12.24 23.45
N GLY A 538 -0.96 11.53 23.07
CA GLY A 538 -0.75 10.13 23.42
C GLY A 538 0.08 9.99 24.68
N ASN A 539 -0.13 8.93 25.45
CA ASN A 539 0.79 8.56 26.52
C ASN A 539 2.00 7.82 25.91
N GLY A 540 3.13 8.52 25.79
CA GLY A 540 4.31 8.01 25.08
C GLY A 540 4.97 6.81 25.75
N HIS A 541 4.77 6.62 27.06
CA HIS A 541 5.43 5.59 27.87
C HIS A 541 4.47 4.69 28.65
N GLY A 542 3.17 4.81 28.38
CA GLY A 542 2.13 4.10 29.11
C GLY A 542 0.87 3.96 28.27
N TYR A 543 -0.25 3.64 28.92
CA TYR A 543 -1.51 3.44 28.23
C TYR A 543 -2.24 4.76 28.01
N GLY A 544 -2.92 4.83 26.87
CA GLY A 544 -3.93 5.84 26.61
C GLY A 544 -3.57 6.84 25.51
N LEU A 545 -4.60 7.24 24.78
CA LEU A 545 -4.63 8.29 23.78
C LEU A 545 -5.87 9.14 24.04
N TYR A 546 -5.71 10.45 24.09
CA TYR A 546 -6.76 11.37 24.52
C TYR A 546 -6.80 12.59 23.62
N TRP A 547 -7.99 13.18 23.48
CA TRP A 547 -8.10 14.58 23.06
C TRP A 547 -8.64 15.43 24.21
N TYR A 548 -8.29 16.71 24.20
CA TYR A 548 -8.61 17.66 25.25
C TYR A 548 -9.45 18.78 24.63
N GLU A 549 -10.75 18.68 24.83
CA GLU A 549 -11.75 19.62 24.30
C GLU A 549 -11.53 20.99 24.93
N GLN A 550 -11.20 21.97 24.09
CA GLN A 550 -11.10 23.33 24.49
C GLN A 550 -12.51 23.91 24.72
N ARG A 551 -12.72 24.54 25.87
CA ARG A 551 -13.94 25.29 26.16
C ARG A 551 -13.57 26.69 26.62
N CYS A 552 -14.32 27.67 26.14
CA CYS A 552 -14.19 29.05 26.53
C CYS A 552 -15.51 29.54 27.14
N ASP A 553 -15.47 30.12 28.34
CA ASP A 553 -16.65 30.73 28.95
C ASP A 553 -16.91 32.16 28.41
N GLU A 554 -18.04 32.76 28.78
CA GLU A 554 -18.42 34.11 28.34
C GLU A 554 -17.40 35.21 28.73
N SER A 555 -16.53 34.94 29.70
CA SER A 555 -15.47 35.86 30.13
C SER A 555 -14.17 35.70 29.33
N GLY A 556 -14.12 34.74 28.41
CA GLY A 556 -12.90 34.40 27.66
C GLY A 556 -11.99 33.43 28.40
N LYS A 557 -12.40 32.89 29.56
CA LYS A 557 -11.58 31.95 30.32
C LYS A 557 -11.63 30.59 29.66
N ARG A 558 -10.44 30.07 29.31
CA ARG A 558 -10.26 28.76 28.70
C ARG A 558 -10.21 27.64 29.75
N SER A 559 -10.64 26.45 29.35
CA SER A 559 -10.49 25.20 30.09
C SER A 559 -10.42 24.04 29.10
N PHE A 560 -9.85 22.92 29.52
CA PHE A 560 -9.67 21.74 28.68
C PHE A 560 -10.31 20.52 29.34
N VAL A 561 -11.17 19.83 28.60
CA VAL A 561 -11.90 18.65 29.08
C VAL A 561 -11.36 17.40 28.38
N PRO A 562 -10.75 16.45 29.11
CA PRO A 562 -10.19 15.26 28.49
C PRO A 562 -11.29 14.29 28.05
N HIS A 563 -11.09 13.71 26.86
CA HIS A 563 -11.90 12.66 26.27
C HIS A 563 -11.00 11.52 25.82
N VAL A 564 -11.45 10.28 26.05
CA VAL A 564 -10.70 9.08 25.69
C VAL A 564 -10.87 8.79 24.20
N ILE A 565 -9.75 8.57 23.50
CA ILE A 565 -9.73 8.00 22.14
C ILE A 565 -9.45 6.50 22.24
N GLU A 566 -8.42 6.11 23.00
CA GLU A 566 -8.04 4.72 23.24
C GLU A 566 -7.47 4.57 24.66
N GLU A 567 -7.72 3.45 25.31
CA GLU A 567 -7.24 3.16 26.68
C GLU A 567 -6.59 1.77 26.83
N HIS A 568 -6.77 0.89 25.83
CA HIS A 568 -6.31 -0.51 25.89
C HIS A 568 -4.90 -0.71 25.34
N TYR A 569 -4.36 0.31 24.66
CA TYR A 569 -3.05 0.24 24.02
C TYR A 569 -2.11 1.28 24.62
N ALA A 570 -0.82 0.94 24.58
CA ALA A 570 0.25 1.74 25.16
C ALA A 570 1.20 2.31 24.11
N GLN A 571 1.97 3.31 24.54
CA GLN A 571 3.06 3.94 23.80
C GLN A 571 2.63 4.62 22.51
N PHE A 572 1.58 5.45 22.61
CA PHE A 572 1.26 6.44 21.59
C PHE A 572 2.30 7.56 21.64
N HIS A 573 3.52 7.27 21.17
CA HIS A 573 4.69 8.14 21.32
C HIS A 573 4.83 9.15 20.19
N THR A 574 4.40 8.80 18.98
CA THR A 574 4.44 9.67 17.80
C THR A 574 3.15 9.50 17.00
N MET A 575 2.70 10.59 16.40
CA MET A 575 1.45 10.66 15.66
C MET A 575 1.48 11.79 14.63
N VAL A 576 0.63 11.69 13.62
CA VAL A 576 0.49 12.69 12.57
C VAL A 576 -0.96 12.81 12.14
N LEU A 577 -1.34 14.01 11.70
CA LEU A 577 -2.61 14.27 11.03
C LEU A 577 -2.39 14.20 9.51
N ALA A 578 -3.10 13.31 8.83
CA ALA A 578 -3.02 13.14 7.38
C ALA A 578 -4.32 12.57 6.82
N ASP A 579 -4.67 12.92 5.58
CA ASP A 579 -5.81 12.31 4.88
C ASP A 579 -5.44 10.88 4.44
N MET A 580 -5.95 9.89 5.17
CA MET A 580 -5.61 8.48 4.97
C MET A 580 -6.62 7.77 4.07
N ASN A 581 -7.84 8.31 3.91
CA ASN A 581 -8.95 7.69 3.20
C ASN A 581 -9.35 8.46 1.90
N GLY A 582 -8.72 9.61 1.65
CA GLY A 582 -8.94 10.45 0.47
C GLY A 582 -10.20 11.32 0.52
N ASP A 583 -10.81 11.53 1.69
CA ASP A 583 -12.01 12.36 1.83
C ASP A 583 -11.71 13.88 1.93
N GLY A 584 -10.43 14.25 1.94
CA GLY A 584 -9.95 15.61 2.02
C GLY A 584 -9.90 16.17 3.45
N LYS A 585 -10.13 15.37 4.48
CA LYS A 585 -9.96 15.75 5.89
C LYS A 585 -8.77 15.00 6.49
N ALA A 586 -8.22 15.58 7.55
CA ALA A 586 -7.14 14.93 8.26
C ALA A 586 -7.68 13.86 9.22
N ASP A 587 -7.13 12.67 9.11
CA ASP A 587 -7.28 11.56 10.05
C ASP A 587 -6.09 11.52 11.03
N LEU A 588 -6.26 10.87 12.18
CA LEU A 588 -5.15 10.64 13.12
C LEU A 588 -4.45 9.32 12.84
N LEU A 589 -3.16 9.35 12.47
CA LEU A 589 -2.33 8.17 12.29
C LEU A 589 -1.32 8.04 13.44
N THR A 590 -1.30 6.88 14.11
CA THR A 590 -0.41 6.63 15.24
C THR A 590 -0.17 5.13 15.46
N GLY A 591 0.83 4.78 16.25
CA GLY A 591 1.08 3.40 16.62
C GLY A 591 2.10 3.28 17.75
N LYS A 592 2.55 2.05 17.97
CA LYS A 592 3.45 1.70 19.07
C LYS A 592 4.90 1.56 18.61
N ARG A 593 5.82 2.07 19.43
CA ARG A 593 7.27 1.81 19.30
C ARG A 593 7.58 0.36 19.64
N LEU A 594 8.52 -0.23 18.89
CA LEU A 594 9.03 -1.56 19.21
C LEU A 594 10.20 -1.42 20.18
N MET A 595 10.01 -1.80 21.44
CA MET A 595 11.07 -1.81 22.46
C MET A 595 11.72 -0.43 22.66
N GLY A 596 10.91 0.64 22.74
CA GLY A 596 11.38 2.02 22.70
C GLY A 596 12.31 2.39 23.86
N HIS A 597 12.14 1.74 25.01
CA HIS A 597 12.99 1.92 26.19
C HIS A 597 13.50 0.59 26.76
N ASP A 598 13.73 -0.40 25.90
CA ASP A 598 14.28 -1.71 26.27
C ASP A 598 13.43 -2.46 27.31
N GLY A 599 12.11 -2.43 27.19
CA GLY A 599 11.21 -3.16 28.11
C GLY A 599 10.74 -2.37 29.32
N ARG A 600 11.11 -1.09 29.44
CA ARG A 600 10.81 -0.27 30.63
C ARG A 600 9.47 0.47 30.57
N ASP A 601 8.95 0.72 29.37
CA ASP A 601 7.67 1.41 29.21
C ASP A 601 6.47 0.51 29.53
N GLY A 602 5.37 1.14 29.94
CA GLY A 602 4.08 0.47 30.08
C GLY A 602 3.66 -0.17 28.76
N GLY A 603 3.14 -1.39 28.83
CA GLY A 603 2.66 -2.14 27.67
C GLY A 603 3.72 -2.46 26.62
N GLU A 604 5.03 -2.40 26.91
CA GLU A 604 6.09 -2.73 25.94
C GLU A 604 5.94 -4.15 25.34
N TRP A 605 5.48 -5.10 26.16
CA TRP A 605 5.29 -6.50 25.75
C TRP A 605 3.91 -6.79 25.16
N ASP A 606 3.02 -5.79 25.11
CA ASP A 606 1.71 -5.91 24.47
C ASP A 606 1.85 -5.96 22.94
N PRO A 607 0.77 -6.26 22.20
CA PRO A 607 0.82 -6.31 20.75
C PRO A 607 1.37 -5.02 20.14
N LEU A 608 2.16 -5.16 19.07
CA LEU A 608 2.64 -4.06 18.25
C LEU A 608 1.54 -3.67 17.27
N PHE A 609 1.30 -2.38 17.06
CA PHE A 609 0.20 -1.92 16.24
C PHE A 609 0.48 -0.59 15.54
N MET A 610 -0.31 -0.35 14.49
CA MET A 610 -0.55 0.97 13.93
C MET A 610 -2.01 1.06 13.54
N PHE A 611 -2.61 2.18 13.90
CA PHE A 611 -4.00 2.51 13.63
C PHE A 611 -4.08 3.86 12.96
N TRP A 612 -5.08 4.03 12.10
CA TRP A 612 -5.57 5.36 11.77
C TRP A 612 -6.97 5.52 12.36
N TYR A 613 -7.36 6.77 12.64
CA TYR A 613 -8.64 7.10 13.21
C TYR A 613 -9.34 8.17 12.37
N ASP A 614 -10.52 7.85 11.82
CA ASP A 614 -11.41 8.82 11.19
C ASP A 614 -11.99 9.74 12.27
N ILE A 615 -11.82 11.05 12.09
CA ILE A 615 -12.24 12.07 13.04
C ILE A 615 -13.55 12.71 12.57
N ALA A 616 -14.63 12.47 13.31
CA ALA A 616 -15.95 13.00 12.99
C ALA A 616 -16.67 13.57 14.21
N GLY A 617 -16.61 14.89 14.39
CA GLY A 617 -17.38 15.62 15.40
C GLY A 617 -17.09 15.15 16.84
N GLY A 618 -15.81 15.10 17.21
CA GLY A 618 -15.38 14.63 18.54
C GLY A 618 -15.27 13.12 18.69
N LYS A 619 -15.59 12.35 17.64
CA LYS A 619 -15.50 10.88 17.64
C LYS A 619 -14.34 10.41 16.77
N PHE A 620 -13.73 9.33 17.21
CA PHE A 620 -12.61 8.67 16.55
C PHE A 620 -13.01 7.24 16.21
N GLU A 621 -13.16 6.93 14.92
CA GLU A 621 -13.39 5.55 14.46
C GLU A 621 -12.04 4.89 14.18
N ARG A 622 -11.70 3.82 14.89
CA ARG A 622 -10.39 3.16 14.76
C ARG A 622 -10.38 2.17 13.59
N HIS A 623 -9.41 2.34 12.71
CA HIS A 623 -9.11 1.44 11.61
C HIS A 623 -7.72 0.82 11.80
N VAL A 624 -7.60 -0.49 11.52
CA VAL A 624 -6.38 -1.25 11.77
C VAL A 624 -5.51 -1.30 10.51
N ILE A 625 -4.30 -0.72 10.58
CA ILE A 625 -3.29 -0.89 9.53
C ILE A 625 -2.53 -2.20 9.77
N PHE A 626 -2.04 -2.41 10.99
CA PHE A 626 -1.55 -3.71 11.42
C PHE A 626 -1.71 -3.91 12.94
N LEU A 627 -1.78 -5.17 13.34
CA LEU A 627 -1.78 -5.60 14.73
C LEU A 627 -1.02 -6.94 14.83
N ASN A 628 0.07 -6.95 15.59
CA ASN A 628 0.94 -8.11 15.73
C ASN A 628 1.13 -8.46 17.21
N ASN A 629 0.61 -9.62 17.62
CA ASN A 629 0.89 -10.20 18.94
C ASN A 629 2.31 -10.76 18.94
N LEU A 630 3.30 -9.94 19.29
CA LEU A 630 4.66 -10.42 19.52
C LEU A 630 4.60 -11.53 20.57
N GLN A 631 4.97 -12.77 20.20
CA GLN A 631 5.01 -13.85 21.18
C GLN A 631 6.04 -13.53 22.26
N TYR A 632 5.67 -13.66 23.53
CA TYR A 632 6.60 -13.56 24.64
C TYR A 632 7.64 -14.69 24.55
N TYR A 633 8.93 -14.33 24.47
CA TYR A 633 10.05 -15.28 24.29
C TYR A 633 10.89 -15.40 25.58
N PRO A 634 10.65 -16.39 26.47
CA PRO A 634 11.33 -16.48 27.77
C PRO A 634 12.77 -17.03 27.73
N GLY A 635 13.44 -17.03 26.57
CA GLY A 635 14.75 -17.67 26.39
C GLY A 635 15.93 -16.71 26.42
N LEU A 636 16.83 -16.85 27.40
CA LEU A 636 18.11 -16.12 27.57
C LEU A 636 19.10 -16.19 26.38
N THR A 637 18.75 -16.86 25.28
CA THR A 637 19.61 -17.01 24.09
C THR A 637 19.16 -16.18 22.88
N ASN A 638 17.94 -15.61 22.89
CA ASN A 638 17.38 -14.80 21.79
C ASN A 638 17.54 -15.42 20.38
N ALA A 639 17.60 -16.75 20.26
CA ALA A 639 17.94 -17.46 19.02
C ALA A 639 16.72 -17.80 18.13
N ASN A 640 15.60 -17.10 18.28
CA ASN A 640 14.40 -17.36 17.48
C ASN A 640 14.46 -16.62 16.14
N ASP A 641 13.78 -17.17 15.14
CA ASP A 641 13.56 -16.48 13.87
C ASP A 641 12.74 -15.19 14.11
N PRO A 642 12.99 -14.12 13.33
CA PRO A 642 12.21 -12.88 13.43
C PRO A 642 10.72 -13.17 13.26
N PRO A 643 9.83 -12.52 14.03
CA PRO A 643 8.43 -12.46 13.63
C PRO A 643 8.34 -11.82 12.25
N GLN A 644 7.51 -12.38 11.37
CA GLN A 644 7.19 -11.74 10.11
C GLN A 644 6.47 -10.42 10.43
N TYR A 645 6.97 -9.31 9.88
CA TYR A 645 6.36 -7.98 9.97
C TYR A 645 6.11 -7.51 11.42
N ALA A 646 7.19 -7.10 12.10
CA ALA A 646 7.12 -6.35 13.36
C ALA A 646 7.54 -4.88 13.17
N PRO A 647 6.79 -4.09 12.37
CA PRO A 647 7.09 -2.67 12.19
C PRO A 647 6.71 -1.89 13.45
N GLY A 648 7.63 -1.09 13.98
CA GLY A 648 7.34 -0.14 15.06
C GLY A 648 7.36 1.28 14.51
N THR A 649 6.53 2.16 15.06
CA THR A 649 6.38 3.55 14.57
C THR A 649 7.61 4.43 14.76
N GLY A 650 8.55 4.03 15.63
CA GLY A 650 9.73 4.81 15.91
C GLY A 650 9.39 6.16 16.54
N MET A 651 10.16 7.19 16.20
CA MET A 651 10.05 8.55 16.73
C MET A 651 9.30 9.50 15.78
N ARG A 652 9.15 9.13 14.50
CA ARG A 652 8.34 9.87 13.52
C ARG A 652 7.68 8.97 12.50
N ILE A 653 6.42 9.27 12.20
CA ILE A 653 5.67 8.73 11.07
C ILE A 653 5.72 9.73 9.93
N THR A 654 6.24 9.31 8.76
CA THR A 654 6.26 10.13 7.55
C THR A 654 5.13 9.70 6.63
N VAL A 655 4.36 10.65 6.11
CA VAL A 655 3.28 10.40 5.14
C VAL A 655 3.57 11.17 3.86
N GLY A 656 3.47 10.51 2.71
CA GLY A 656 3.70 11.13 1.42
C GLY A 656 3.57 10.13 0.27
N ASP A 657 3.40 10.63 -0.95
CA ASP A 657 3.28 9.82 -2.17
C ASP A 657 4.68 9.32 -2.60
N VAL A 658 5.01 8.08 -2.25
CA VAL A 658 6.34 7.49 -2.48
C VAL A 658 6.44 6.87 -3.86
N ASP A 659 5.38 6.21 -4.34
CA ASP A 659 5.39 5.62 -5.69
C ASP A 659 4.84 6.56 -6.78
N GLY A 660 4.37 7.75 -6.43
CA GLY A 660 3.91 8.78 -7.38
C GLY A 660 2.50 8.51 -7.90
N ASP A 661 1.72 7.65 -7.28
CA ASP A 661 0.38 7.30 -7.75
C ASP A 661 -0.72 8.30 -7.31
N GLY A 662 -0.32 9.35 -6.59
CA GLY A 662 -1.20 10.42 -6.10
C GLY A 662 -1.85 10.10 -4.76
N GLN A 663 -1.49 8.99 -4.13
CA GLN A 663 -2.02 8.58 -2.83
C GLN A 663 -0.95 8.65 -1.74
N SER A 664 -1.39 8.91 -0.51
CA SER A 664 -0.49 9.01 0.64
C SER A 664 -0.01 7.62 1.09
N ASP A 665 1.28 7.35 0.96
CA ASP A 665 1.93 6.19 1.57
C ASP A 665 2.42 6.52 2.99
N ILE A 666 2.66 5.49 3.80
CA ILE A 666 3.25 5.65 5.14
C ILE A 666 4.66 5.11 5.13
N VAL A 667 5.63 5.93 5.54
CA VAL A 667 7.02 5.54 5.72
C VAL A 667 7.39 5.70 7.18
N MET A 668 7.98 4.65 7.74
CA MET A 668 8.44 4.67 9.11
C MET A 668 9.62 3.74 9.30
N SER A 669 10.44 4.08 10.28
CA SER A 669 11.51 3.22 10.75
C SER A 669 11.45 3.08 12.26
N GLY A 670 11.85 1.92 12.75
CA GLY A 670 12.05 1.70 14.17
C GLY A 670 13.00 0.54 14.39
N ARG A 671 13.09 0.06 15.62
CA ARG A 671 13.92 -1.12 15.93
C ARG A 671 13.54 -2.37 15.13
N GLY A 672 12.36 -2.44 14.53
CA GLY A 672 11.95 -3.53 13.62
C GLY A 672 12.46 -3.42 12.18
N GLY A 673 13.05 -2.27 11.81
CA GLY A 673 13.52 -1.91 10.48
C GLY A 673 12.79 -0.72 9.87
N LEU A 674 13.14 -0.41 8.62
CA LEU A 674 12.50 0.60 7.75
C LEU A 674 11.42 -0.07 6.90
N TYR A 675 10.22 0.51 6.90
CA TYR A 675 9.07 0.02 6.15
C TYR A 675 8.41 1.14 5.36
N VAL A 676 7.87 0.77 4.20
CA VAL A 676 6.91 1.57 3.44
C VAL A 676 5.60 0.79 3.39
N PHE A 677 4.49 1.43 3.72
CA PHE A 677 3.15 0.91 3.58
C PHE A 677 2.52 1.61 2.39
N PHE A 678 2.53 0.94 1.25
CA PHE A 678 1.98 1.50 0.03
C PHE A 678 0.47 1.52 0.09
N HIS A 679 -0.14 2.66 -0.17
CA HIS A 679 -1.57 2.77 -0.35
C HIS A 679 -1.97 2.19 -1.70
N ARG A 680 -2.65 1.04 -1.70
CA ARG A 680 -3.09 0.33 -2.90
C ARG A 680 -4.52 0.67 -3.30
N GLY A 681 -4.99 1.83 -2.87
CA GLY A 681 -6.36 2.27 -3.03
C GLY A 681 -7.30 1.75 -1.96
N MET A 682 -8.56 2.08 -2.12
CA MET A 682 -9.62 1.68 -1.20
C MET A 682 -10.02 0.22 -1.43
N THR A 683 -10.56 -0.42 -0.40
CA THR A 683 -11.17 -1.74 -0.53
C THR A 683 -12.21 -1.69 -1.64
N PRO A 684 -12.25 -2.71 -2.51
CA PRO A 684 -12.81 -2.48 -3.82
C PRO A 684 -14.33 -2.23 -3.80
N ARG A 685 -14.76 -1.17 -4.51
CA ARG A 685 -16.12 -1.05 -5.01
C ARG A 685 -16.19 -1.64 -6.43
N LEU A 686 -17.37 -2.12 -6.84
CA LEU A 686 -17.62 -2.45 -8.25
C LEU A 686 -17.28 -1.22 -9.11
N LYS A 687 -16.22 -1.33 -9.94
CA LYS A 687 -15.70 -0.20 -10.76
C LYS A 687 -16.53 0.06 -12.01
N SER A 688 -17.29 -0.92 -12.47
CA SER A 688 -18.04 -0.86 -13.72
C SER A 688 -19.46 -0.28 -13.54
N ALA A 689 -19.91 0.49 -14.53
CA ALA A 689 -21.30 0.96 -14.64
C ALA A 689 -22.29 -0.16 -15.06
N ASN A 690 -21.80 -1.39 -15.18
CA ASN A 690 -22.53 -2.58 -15.58
C ASN A 690 -23.30 -3.18 -14.38
N PRO A 691 -24.36 -3.99 -14.63
CA PRO A 691 -25.33 -4.33 -13.60
C PRO A 691 -24.67 -4.97 -12.37
N LYS A 692 -25.09 -4.49 -11.19
CA LYS A 692 -24.60 -4.94 -9.88
C LYS A 692 -24.53 -6.47 -9.82
N VAL A 693 -23.36 -6.98 -9.47
CA VAL A 693 -23.17 -8.38 -9.06
C VAL A 693 -24.11 -8.66 -7.88
N PRO A 694 -25.02 -9.64 -7.95
CA PRO A 694 -25.81 -10.04 -6.79
C PRO A 694 -24.87 -10.58 -5.72
N MET A 695 -25.02 -10.05 -4.52
CA MET A 695 -24.19 -10.38 -3.36
C MET A 695 -24.34 -11.86 -2.98
N ILE A 696 -23.40 -12.40 -2.20
CA ILE A 696 -23.58 -13.74 -1.59
C ILE A 696 -24.87 -13.72 -0.75
N GLY A 697 -25.92 -14.38 -1.24
CA GLY A 697 -27.23 -14.46 -0.60
C GLY A 697 -28.33 -13.59 -1.22
N GLU A 698 -28.01 -12.71 -2.18
CA GLU A 698 -29.04 -11.96 -2.91
C GLU A 698 -29.60 -12.77 -4.08
N LYS A 699 -30.91 -12.63 -4.32
CA LYS A 699 -31.54 -13.13 -5.55
C LYS A 699 -31.11 -12.23 -6.71
N LEU A 700 -30.69 -12.84 -7.81
CA LEU A 700 -30.54 -12.17 -9.11
C LEU A 700 -31.81 -11.34 -9.40
N PRO A 701 -31.68 -10.14 -10.00
CA PRO A 701 -32.81 -9.44 -10.56
C PRO A 701 -33.59 -10.40 -11.44
N ALA A 702 -34.90 -10.50 -11.26
CA ALA A 702 -35.72 -11.32 -12.15
C ALA A 702 -35.50 -10.82 -13.58
N SER A 703 -35.04 -11.69 -14.47
CA SER A 703 -35.03 -11.41 -15.91
C SER A 703 -36.40 -10.89 -16.27
N ALA A 704 -36.47 -9.70 -16.88
CA ALA A 704 -37.73 -9.21 -17.43
C ALA A 704 -38.21 -10.24 -18.45
N SER A 705 -39.12 -11.12 -18.02
CA SER A 705 -39.85 -12.01 -18.90
C SER A 705 -40.75 -11.14 -19.76
N GLY A 706 -40.22 -10.72 -20.90
CA GLY A 706 -41.00 -10.12 -21.98
C GLY A 706 -42.00 -11.16 -22.48
N THR A 707 -43.26 -10.76 -22.47
CA THR A 707 -44.39 -11.44 -23.11
C THR A 707 -44.17 -11.75 -24.57
#